data_AF-A0A9R0NZA3-F1
#
_entry.id   AF-A0A9R0NZA3-F1
#
_cell.length_a   1.000
_cell.length_b   1.000
_cell.length_c   1.000
_cell.angle_alpha   90.00
_cell.angle_beta   90.00
_cell.angle_gamma   90.00
#
_symmetry.space_group_name_H-M   'P 1'
#
loop_
_entity.id
_entity.type
_entity.pdbx_description
1 polymer ?
#
loop_
_entity_poly.entity_id
_entity_poly.type
_entity_poly.pdbx_seq_one_letter_code
_entity_poly.pdbx_strand_id
1 'polypeptide(L)'
;MTLPMPNLDDRRFQDLVDEAKYLVQRNCPEWTDHNVSDPGVTLIETFAQMVDQLLYRLNRVPDLHYLRFLDLIGVRLFPPAAARTDVTFWLSAARDVPVVVAAGKQVASVRNEVEDPVVFTVERTLNIVPCSFAHLATSTADTGQPPVDRTDELLVGGGPAAFGETPAPGDAVLFGLSDAVPGCAVLLRLDCEVEGQGVDPRDPPWLWEAWDGTGWAACEVDRDSTAAFNRSGDIVVHVPPGHAMSVLARQRAGWLRCRLVEANRNQPFYQRSPRLHAVEASTIGGTVAAVHAEIVRNEIVGTSDGTPGQRFPLGRPPVVVGDGELVVEVSGPDGWQQWTEVRSFADSGPDDRHVMLDRVGGQVAFGPAVRQPEGGLRYYGAFPPKSAAIRVPEYRSGGGRRGNVAREVLEVQRDPIPFVSSVVNRRPAIGGVDGESVQDAAVRGPLLLRTRDRAVTAEDYEQLAREAAPEAARVRCIPAHGADGRETGAIRVLVVPAVPDTGELAFATLMLEAGMRGRIERHLGERRCVGALVSVEPPFYQGVTVVARLRARRRTTAGTLGARASQALYDYFNPISGGPDGDGWPFGRPVQSGEVFADAAAASRGRAGGGRASVRREPDHPRTRRAGRPARPAAQRAGVLVRAPGPGPGGGRMRTGIPGLPSPHPIGEQLPSVYAEDRFVQGFTGALDEVLAPVISTLDNFSGYLDPGVAPADFVGWLAHWVALGVDESWHPDQLRQLVTRSVELHRWRGTRRGLTEHVRLLTGGAVEVTDSGGVVADPQPGAPLPDPGPPWVQVRVRVPDPARVDVRRLTATVVDAVPAHVRVTVEVLEG
;
A
#
# COMPACT_ATOMS: atom_id res chain seq x y z
N MET A 1 27.16 0.36 7.23
CA MET A 1 28.32 -0.51 7.00
C MET A 1 28.07 -1.22 5.69
N THR A 2 28.91 -0.99 4.69
CA THR A 2 28.92 -1.76 3.44
C THR A 2 29.29 -3.19 3.79
N LEU A 3 28.40 -4.15 3.52
CA LEU A 3 28.70 -5.57 3.73
C LEU A 3 29.89 -5.94 2.82
N PRO A 4 30.96 -6.56 3.34
CA PRO A 4 32.07 -7.00 2.52
C PRO A 4 31.57 -8.04 1.51
N MET A 5 31.91 -7.83 0.24
CA MET A 5 31.49 -8.69 -0.86
C MET A 5 32.40 -9.92 -0.90
N PRO A 6 31.86 -11.13 -1.05
CA PRO A 6 32.65 -12.34 -1.14
C PRO A 6 33.18 -12.44 -2.58
N ASN A 7 34.46 -12.78 -2.73
CA ASN A 7 34.97 -13.18 -4.03
C ASN A 7 34.46 -14.59 -4.32
N LEU A 8 33.84 -14.79 -5.49
CA LEU A 8 33.37 -16.11 -5.95
C LEU A 8 34.55 -16.99 -6.36
N ASP A 9 35.58 -16.37 -6.93
CA ASP A 9 36.89 -16.93 -7.22
C ASP A 9 37.94 -15.87 -6.87
N ASP A 10 38.96 -16.25 -6.11
CA ASP A 10 40.00 -15.38 -5.58
C ASP A 10 41.35 -15.51 -6.30
N ARG A 11 41.43 -16.34 -7.36
CA ARG A 11 42.62 -16.45 -8.22
C ARG A 11 42.90 -15.14 -8.93
N ARG A 12 44.18 -14.76 -8.96
CA ARG A 12 44.70 -13.58 -9.66
C ARG A 12 45.40 -14.00 -10.94
N PHE A 13 45.65 -13.02 -11.82
CA PHE A 13 46.46 -13.21 -13.04
C PHE A 13 47.67 -14.14 -12.86
N GLN A 14 48.52 -13.92 -11.86
CA GLN A 14 49.73 -14.73 -11.68
C GLN A 14 49.42 -16.18 -11.31
N ASP A 15 48.38 -16.40 -10.49
CA ASP A 15 47.95 -17.75 -10.11
C ASP A 15 47.48 -18.53 -11.35
N LEU A 16 46.75 -17.86 -12.25
CA LEU A 16 46.29 -18.44 -13.52
C LEU A 16 47.44 -18.75 -14.48
N VAL A 17 48.45 -17.87 -14.56
CA VAL A 17 49.65 -18.10 -15.39
C VAL A 17 50.45 -19.29 -14.86
N ASP A 18 50.67 -19.36 -13.56
CA ASP A 18 51.46 -20.42 -12.94
C ASP A 18 50.75 -21.78 -13.05
N GLU A 19 49.43 -21.82 -12.83
CA GLU A 19 48.59 -23.01 -12.99
C GLU A 19 48.57 -23.50 -14.44
N ALA A 20 48.34 -22.60 -15.41
CA ALA A 20 48.35 -22.93 -16.83
C ALA A 20 49.73 -23.42 -17.30
N LYS A 21 50.83 -22.76 -16.90
CA LYS A 21 52.19 -23.19 -17.24
C LYS A 21 52.48 -24.59 -16.72
N TYR A 22 52.12 -24.87 -15.47
CA TYR A 22 52.30 -26.19 -14.87
C TYR A 22 51.51 -27.27 -15.62
N LEU A 23 50.24 -27.01 -15.95
CA LEU A 23 49.38 -27.96 -16.65
C LEU A 23 49.84 -28.20 -18.10
N VAL A 24 50.26 -27.15 -18.81
CA VAL A 24 50.79 -27.28 -20.18
C VAL A 24 52.09 -28.08 -20.17
N GLN A 25 53.01 -27.85 -19.22
CA GLN A 25 54.24 -28.64 -19.09
C GLN A 25 53.95 -30.13 -18.83
N ARG A 26 52.92 -30.43 -18.04
CA ARG A 26 52.49 -31.80 -17.75
C ARG A 26 51.86 -32.47 -18.98
N ASN A 27 51.01 -31.75 -19.70
CA ASN A 27 50.21 -32.29 -20.79
C ASN A 27 50.97 -32.31 -22.14
N CYS A 28 51.97 -31.43 -22.31
CA CYS A 28 52.81 -31.30 -23.51
C CYS A 28 54.31 -31.36 -23.13
N PRO A 29 54.86 -32.53 -22.76
CA PRO A 29 56.27 -32.66 -22.41
C PRO A 29 57.26 -32.29 -23.54
N GLU A 30 56.79 -32.22 -24.78
CA GLU A 30 57.53 -31.72 -25.94
C GLU A 30 57.69 -30.19 -25.99
N TRP A 31 56.93 -29.42 -25.18
CA TRP A 31 57.14 -27.98 -25.03
C TRP A 31 58.30 -27.73 -24.07
N THR A 32 59.45 -27.31 -24.59
CA THR A 32 60.70 -27.21 -23.81
C THR A 32 61.19 -25.79 -23.55
N ASP A 33 60.68 -24.78 -24.28
CA ASP A 33 61.05 -23.38 -24.08
C ASP A 33 60.00 -22.68 -23.20
N HIS A 34 60.41 -22.30 -21.99
CA HIS A 34 59.56 -21.67 -20.99
C HIS A 34 59.98 -20.21 -20.70
N ASN A 35 60.83 -19.64 -21.56
CA ASN A 35 61.22 -18.24 -21.43
C ASN A 35 60.04 -17.31 -21.68
N VAL A 36 60.10 -16.10 -21.14
CA VAL A 36 59.06 -15.06 -21.33
C VAL A 36 58.86 -14.70 -22.81
N SER A 37 59.89 -14.90 -23.66
CA SER A 37 59.84 -14.68 -25.10
C SER A 37 59.17 -15.80 -25.90
N ASP A 38 58.82 -16.93 -25.28
CA ASP A 38 58.16 -18.04 -25.96
C ASP A 38 56.72 -17.66 -26.35
N PRO A 39 56.29 -17.92 -27.60
CA PRO A 39 54.91 -17.66 -28.04
C PRO A 39 53.86 -18.42 -27.22
N GLY A 40 54.16 -19.62 -26.72
CA GLY A 40 53.29 -20.39 -25.84
C GLY A 40 53.10 -19.72 -24.47
N VAL A 41 54.17 -19.18 -23.89
CA VAL A 41 54.08 -18.34 -22.67
C VAL A 41 53.22 -17.11 -22.93
N THR A 42 53.41 -16.44 -24.07
CA THR A 42 52.60 -15.26 -24.45
C THR A 42 51.11 -15.60 -24.59
N LEU A 43 50.79 -16.78 -25.15
CA LEU A 43 49.41 -17.28 -25.23
C LEU A 43 48.81 -17.57 -23.86
N ILE A 44 49.58 -18.18 -22.95
CA ILE A 44 49.16 -18.42 -21.56
C ILE A 44 48.88 -17.09 -20.84
N GLU A 45 49.76 -16.10 -20.96
CA GLU A 45 49.57 -14.78 -20.35
C GLU A 45 48.34 -14.06 -20.94
N THR A 46 48.13 -14.14 -22.26
CA THR A 46 46.94 -13.58 -22.91
C THR A 46 45.66 -14.25 -22.41
N PHE A 47 45.66 -15.59 -22.31
CA PHE A 47 44.56 -16.36 -21.75
C PHE A 47 44.29 -15.98 -20.29
N ALA A 48 45.32 -15.94 -19.45
CA ALA A 48 45.21 -15.57 -18.04
C ALA A 48 44.66 -14.14 -17.88
N GLN A 49 45.06 -13.20 -18.75
CA GLN A 49 44.50 -11.85 -18.76
C GLN A 49 43.00 -11.84 -19.13
N MET A 50 42.57 -12.65 -20.10
CA MET A 50 41.16 -12.77 -20.46
C MET A 50 40.34 -13.36 -19.30
N VAL A 51 40.86 -14.40 -18.65
CA VAL A 51 40.20 -15.03 -17.50
C VAL A 51 40.17 -14.09 -16.30
N ASP A 52 41.24 -13.34 -16.02
CA ASP A 52 41.28 -12.33 -14.95
C ASP A 52 40.21 -11.24 -15.15
N GLN A 53 39.98 -10.78 -16.39
CA GLN A 53 38.87 -9.87 -16.71
C GLN A 53 37.49 -10.50 -16.49
N LEU A 54 37.33 -11.80 -16.78
CA LEU A 54 36.11 -12.54 -16.48
C LEU A 54 35.90 -12.67 -14.97
N LEU A 55 36.94 -12.99 -14.20
CA LEU A 55 36.91 -13.06 -12.74
C LEU A 55 36.58 -11.71 -12.11
N TYR A 56 37.16 -10.62 -12.62
CA TYR A 56 36.84 -9.26 -12.20
C TYR A 56 35.35 -8.95 -12.40
N ARG A 57 34.79 -9.31 -13.57
CA ARG A 57 33.37 -9.12 -13.86
C ARG A 57 32.50 -10.02 -12.98
N LEU A 58 32.88 -11.28 -12.81
CA LEU A 58 32.20 -12.26 -11.95
C LEU A 58 32.09 -11.76 -10.51
N ASN A 59 33.19 -11.22 -9.97
CA ASN A 59 33.24 -10.61 -8.63
C ASN A 59 32.53 -9.24 -8.56
N ARG A 60 32.11 -8.66 -9.70
CA ARG A 60 31.35 -7.40 -9.83
C ARG A 60 29.88 -7.55 -10.23
N VAL A 61 29.39 -8.76 -10.48
CA VAL A 61 27.95 -9.03 -10.68
C VAL A 61 27.02 -8.82 -9.44
N PRO A 62 27.42 -8.32 -8.25
CA PRO A 62 26.46 -8.16 -7.16
C PRO A 62 25.29 -7.18 -7.34
N ASP A 63 25.39 -6.15 -8.19
CA ASP A 63 24.30 -5.16 -8.30
C ASP A 63 23.01 -5.77 -8.89
N LEU A 64 23.14 -6.67 -9.87
CA LEU A 64 22.02 -7.43 -10.44
C LEU A 64 21.51 -8.51 -9.48
N HIS A 65 22.41 -9.08 -8.67
CA HIS A 65 22.09 -10.10 -7.67
C HIS A 65 21.44 -9.51 -6.41
N TYR A 66 21.63 -8.21 -6.15
CA TYR A 66 21.00 -7.52 -5.03
C TYR A 66 19.47 -7.65 -5.07
N LEU A 67 18.86 -7.60 -6.26
CA LEU A 67 17.43 -7.87 -6.44
C LEU A 67 17.03 -9.29 -6.03
N ARG A 68 17.87 -10.29 -6.33
CA ARG A 68 17.63 -11.69 -5.88
C ARG A 68 17.88 -11.88 -4.39
N PHE A 69 18.81 -11.15 -3.79
CA PHE A 69 18.99 -11.12 -2.33
C PHE A 69 17.80 -10.45 -1.64
N LEU A 70 17.25 -9.38 -2.20
CA LEU A 70 16.00 -8.75 -1.74
C LEU A 70 14.83 -9.74 -1.84
N ASP A 71 14.69 -10.46 -2.97
CA ASP A 71 13.70 -11.54 -3.11
C ASP A 71 13.87 -12.63 -2.03
N LEU A 72 15.11 -13.05 -1.74
CA LEU A 72 15.42 -14.07 -0.74
C LEU A 72 14.96 -13.66 0.68
N ILE A 73 15.06 -12.38 1.02
CA ILE A 73 14.55 -11.84 2.29
C ILE A 73 13.07 -11.39 2.21
N GLY A 74 12.39 -11.66 1.09
CA GLY A 74 10.97 -11.38 0.87
C GLY A 74 10.66 -9.90 0.60
N VAL A 75 11.65 -9.11 0.20
CA VAL A 75 11.52 -7.69 -0.10
C VAL A 75 11.28 -7.52 -1.60
N ARG A 76 10.01 -7.25 -1.97
CA ARG A 76 9.65 -6.87 -3.35
C ARG A 76 9.80 -5.38 -3.54
N LEU A 77 10.15 -4.95 -4.76
CA LEU A 77 10.14 -3.54 -5.16
C LEU A 77 8.72 -3.00 -5.17
N PHE A 78 8.52 -1.77 -4.71
CA PHE A 78 7.22 -1.12 -4.89
C PHE A 78 6.99 -0.78 -6.37
N PRO A 79 5.85 -1.21 -6.95
CA PRO A 79 5.49 -0.85 -8.32
C PRO A 79 5.20 0.64 -8.50
N PRO A 80 5.32 1.16 -9.73
CA PRO A 80 4.94 2.53 -10.04
C PRO A 80 3.43 2.75 -9.90
N ALA A 81 3.06 4.00 -9.62
CA ALA A 81 1.68 4.50 -9.72
C ALA A 81 1.56 5.45 -10.91
N ALA A 82 0.40 5.45 -11.58
CA ALA A 82 0.16 6.34 -12.71
C ALA A 82 -0.59 7.60 -12.28
N ALA A 83 -0.22 8.73 -12.88
CA ALA A 83 -0.98 9.95 -12.73
C ALA A 83 -2.32 9.85 -13.45
N ARG A 84 -3.36 10.46 -12.87
CA ARG A 84 -4.73 10.48 -13.40
C ARG A 84 -5.24 11.91 -13.49
N THR A 85 -6.05 12.18 -14.50
CA THR A 85 -6.80 13.44 -14.64
C THR A 85 -8.03 13.23 -15.52
N ASP A 86 -8.92 14.21 -15.54
CA ASP A 86 -10.01 14.28 -16.50
C ASP A 86 -9.58 15.10 -17.72
N VAL A 87 -9.91 14.60 -18.92
CA VAL A 87 -9.67 15.29 -20.19
C VAL A 87 -10.99 15.62 -20.86
N THR A 88 -11.12 16.86 -21.30
CA THR A 88 -12.30 17.40 -21.98
C THR A 88 -12.02 17.48 -23.48
N PHE A 89 -12.84 16.82 -24.27
CA PHE A 89 -12.86 16.88 -25.73
C PHE A 89 -13.93 17.88 -26.18
N TRP A 90 -13.53 18.90 -26.95
CA TRP A 90 -14.44 19.91 -27.49
C TRP A 90 -14.82 19.57 -28.93
N LEU A 91 -16.11 19.66 -29.24
CA LEU A 91 -16.60 19.45 -30.60
C LEU A 91 -16.31 20.67 -31.47
N SER A 92 -16.08 20.43 -32.75
CA SER A 92 -15.93 21.50 -33.75
C SER A 92 -17.23 22.27 -33.98
N ALA A 93 -18.37 21.59 -33.80
CA ALA A 93 -19.72 22.14 -33.79
C ALA A 93 -20.64 21.15 -33.08
N ALA A 94 -21.79 21.62 -32.57
CA ALA A 94 -22.83 20.73 -32.06
C ALA A 94 -23.25 19.71 -33.13
N ARG A 95 -23.54 18.48 -32.69
CA ARG A 95 -23.90 17.36 -33.55
C ARG A 95 -25.32 16.89 -33.26
N ASP A 96 -25.91 16.22 -34.23
CA ASP A 96 -27.21 15.55 -34.18
C ASP A 96 -27.09 14.06 -33.85
N VAL A 97 -25.88 13.50 -33.93
CA VAL A 97 -25.56 12.11 -33.58
C VAL A 97 -24.47 12.05 -32.51
N PRO A 98 -24.46 11.02 -31.64
CA PRO A 98 -23.42 10.85 -30.63
C PRO A 98 -22.02 10.75 -31.23
N VAL A 99 -21.06 11.48 -30.64
CA VAL A 99 -19.63 11.35 -30.95
C VAL A 99 -18.98 10.43 -29.92
N VAL A 100 -18.33 9.36 -30.38
CA VAL A 100 -17.77 8.32 -29.51
C VAL A 100 -16.26 8.52 -29.35
N VAL A 101 -15.81 8.74 -28.11
CA VAL A 101 -14.42 8.68 -27.71
C VAL A 101 -14.18 7.30 -27.11
N ALA A 102 -13.63 6.37 -27.89
CA ALA A 102 -13.41 5.01 -27.44
C ALA A 102 -12.35 4.93 -26.33
N ALA A 103 -12.54 4.01 -25.36
CA ALA A 103 -11.47 3.65 -24.42
C ALA A 103 -10.20 3.21 -25.16
N GLY A 104 -9.03 3.59 -24.64
CA GLY A 104 -7.73 3.33 -25.26
C GLY A 104 -7.22 4.46 -26.16
N LYS A 105 -8.04 5.46 -26.50
CA LYS A 105 -7.59 6.65 -27.24
C LYS A 105 -6.58 7.45 -26.45
N GLN A 106 -5.55 7.96 -27.13
CA GLN A 106 -4.44 8.66 -26.50
C GLN A 106 -4.46 10.18 -26.74
N VAL A 107 -4.13 10.91 -25.68
CA VAL A 107 -3.93 12.37 -25.65
C VAL A 107 -2.56 12.65 -25.08
N ALA A 108 -1.93 13.76 -25.45
CA ALA A 108 -0.56 14.02 -25.07
C ALA A 108 -0.28 15.51 -24.83
N SER A 109 0.82 15.78 -24.14
CA SER A 109 1.42 17.12 -24.13
C SER A 109 1.98 17.49 -25.50
N VAL A 110 2.18 18.79 -25.72
CA VAL A 110 2.91 19.27 -26.90
C VAL A 110 4.34 18.74 -26.86
N ARG A 111 4.85 18.32 -28.02
CA ARG A 111 6.25 17.91 -28.17
C ARG A 111 7.15 19.12 -28.01
N ASN A 112 8.11 19.04 -27.10
CA ASN A 112 9.21 20.00 -27.01
C ASN A 112 10.47 19.37 -27.64
N GLU A 113 11.53 20.16 -27.84
CA GLU A 113 12.78 19.67 -28.49
C GLU A 113 13.64 18.80 -27.57
N VAL A 114 13.37 18.79 -26.26
CA VAL A 114 14.26 18.27 -25.21
C VAL A 114 13.71 16.99 -24.56
N GLU A 115 12.39 16.82 -24.52
CA GLU A 115 11.68 15.76 -23.80
C GLU A 115 10.57 15.11 -24.66
N ASP A 116 10.34 13.82 -24.44
CA ASP A 116 9.24 13.14 -25.10
C ASP A 116 7.87 13.60 -24.55
N PRO A 117 6.83 13.70 -25.40
CA PRO A 117 5.48 14.02 -24.98
C PRO A 117 4.99 13.09 -23.86
N VAL A 118 4.32 13.67 -22.86
CA VAL A 118 3.65 12.91 -21.81
C VAL A 118 2.30 12.44 -22.34
N VAL A 119 2.09 11.13 -22.40
CA VAL A 119 0.90 10.51 -23.03
C VAL A 119 -0.06 9.96 -21.99
N PHE A 120 -1.34 10.23 -22.17
CA PHE A 120 -2.43 9.72 -21.35
C PHE A 120 -3.40 8.89 -22.21
N THR A 121 -3.94 7.83 -21.62
CA THR A 121 -4.89 6.92 -22.27
C THR A 121 -6.27 7.09 -21.63
N VAL A 122 -7.30 7.25 -22.46
CA VAL A 122 -8.71 7.31 -22.02
C VAL A 122 -9.14 5.95 -21.46
N GLU A 123 -9.68 5.93 -20.25
CA GLU A 123 -9.94 4.67 -19.53
C GLU A 123 -11.25 3.99 -19.93
N ARG A 124 -12.29 4.79 -20.16
CA ARG A 124 -13.63 4.31 -20.52
C ARG A 124 -14.14 5.02 -21.75
N THR A 125 -14.99 4.34 -22.51
CA THR A 125 -15.64 4.97 -23.66
C THR A 125 -16.55 6.09 -23.19
N LEU A 126 -16.37 7.29 -23.75
CA LEU A 126 -17.23 8.43 -23.55
C LEU A 126 -18.12 8.60 -24.79
N ASN A 127 -19.43 8.67 -24.56
CA ASN A 127 -20.41 9.02 -25.58
C ASN A 127 -20.80 10.48 -25.37
N ILE A 128 -20.41 11.35 -26.30
CA ILE A 128 -20.84 12.75 -26.31
C ILE A 128 -22.22 12.78 -26.95
N VAL A 129 -23.25 12.63 -26.11
CA VAL A 129 -24.66 12.54 -26.53
C VAL A 129 -25.19 13.93 -26.88
N PRO A 130 -25.82 14.12 -28.06
CA PRO A 130 -26.41 15.40 -28.42
C PRO A 130 -27.67 15.68 -27.60
N CYS A 131 -27.85 16.91 -27.16
CA CYS A 131 -29.10 17.36 -26.54
C CYS A 131 -29.59 18.67 -27.15
N SER A 132 -30.88 18.92 -26.94
CA SER A 132 -31.54 20.20 -27.16
C SER A 132 -32.31 20.60 -25.90
N PHE A 133 -32.68 21.88 -25.80
CA PHE A 133 -33.56 22.35 -24.73
C PHE A 133 -34.99 21.84 -24.98
N ALA A 134 -35.63 21.28 -23.95
CA ALA A 134 -36.98 20.71 -24.04
C ALA A 134 -37.96 21.36 -23.06
N HIS A 135 -37.53 21.61 -21.81
CA HIS A 135 -38.44 22.06 -20.75
C HIS A 135 -37.79 23.09 -19.81
N LEU A 136 -38.59 24.02 -19.30
CA LEU A 136 -38.21 24.93 -18.21
C LEU A 136 -39.06 24.63 -16.98
N ALA A 137 -38.46 24.53 -15.81
CA ALA A 137 -39.19 24.48 -14.54
C ALA A 137 -38.54 25.37 -13.49
N THR A 138 -39.32 25.80 -12.51
CA THR A 138 -38.87 26.65 -11.39
C THR A 138 -39.30 26.04 -10.07
N SER A 139 -38.45 26.14 -9.04
CA SER A 139 -38.75 25.69 -7.68
C SER A 139 -38.38 26.78 -6.69
N THR A 140 -39.15 26.91 -5.61
CA THR A 140 -38.89 27.89 -4.53
C THR A 140 -38.48 27.17 -3.24
N ALA A 141 -37.57 27.79 -2.49
CA ALA A 141 -36.93 27.19 -1.32
C ALA A 141 -37.88 26.75 -0.19
N ASP A 142 -39.04 27.41 -0.08
CA ASP A 142 -39.82 27.50 1.17
C ASP A 142 -41.11 26.66 1.17
N THR A 143 -41.39 25.90 0.11
CA THR A 143 -42.73 25.30 -0.07
C THR A 143 -42.77 23.78 0.04
N GLY A 144 -41.64 23.07 -0.09
CA GLY A 144 -41.63 21.61 -0.22
C GLY A 144 -42.48 21.09 -1.39
N GLN A 145 -42.89 22.00 -2.29
CA GLN A 145 -43.70 21.69 -3.45
C GLN A 145 -42.82 21.19 -4.58
N PRO A 146 -43.34 20.31 -5.45
CA PRO A 146 -42.63 19.90 -6.64
C PRO A 146 -42.36 21.11 -7.55
N PRO A 147 -41.30 21.09 -8.37
CA PRO A 147 -41.03 22.13 -9.36
C PRO A 147 -42.24 22.37 -10.26
N VAL A 148 -42.45 23.63 -10.62
CA VAL A 148 -43.55 24.09 -11.49
C VAL A 148 -43.03 24.24 -12.92
N ASP A 149 -43.73 23.63 -13.87
CA ASP A 149 -43.42 23.74 -15.29
C ASP A 149 -43.72 25.17 -15.80
N ARG A 150 -42.75 25.77 -16.49
CA ARG A 150 -42.78 27.12 -17.08
C ARG A 150 -42.52 27.09 -18.58
N THR A 151 -42.55 25.92 -19.19
CA THR A 151 -42.20 25.73 -20.61
C THR A 151 -43.13 26.53 -21.52
N ASP A 152 -44.46 26.39 -21.36
CA ASP A 152 -45.42 27.13 -22.20
C ASP A 152 -45.29 28.65 -22.05
N GLU A 153 -45.09 29.12 -20.80
CA GLU A 153 -44.89 30.55 -20.49
C GLU A 153 -43.66 31.12 -21.20
N LEU A 154 -42.54 30.37 -21.23
CA LEU A 154 -41.35 30.75 -21.98
C LEU A 154 -41.62 30.78 -23.49
N LEU A 155 -42.25 29.73 -24.04
CA LEU A 155 -42.47 29.58 -25.49
C LEU A 155 -43.40 30.64 -26.08
N VAL A 156 -44.37 31.17 -25.30
CA VAL A 156 -45.23 32.27 -25.75
C VAL A 156 -44.63 33.66 -25.49
N GLY A 157 -43.39 33.75 -25.01
CA GLY A 157 -42.70 35.01 -24.74
C GLY A 157 -43.13 35.71 -23.45
N GLY A 158 -43.62 34.96 -22.45
CA GLY A 158 -44.09 35.50 -21.18
C GLY A 158 -42.98 35.95 -20.22
N GLY A 159 -41.72 35.56 -20.47
CA GLY A 159 -40.57 35.95 -19.66
C GLY A 159 -40.61 35.42 -18.22
N PRO A 160 -40.72 34.09 -17.99
CA PRO A 160 -40.78 33.53 -16.65
C PRO A 160 -39.57 33.94 -15.81
N ALA A 161 -39.82 34.24 -14.53
CA ALA A 161 -38.78 34.51 -13.55
C ALA A 161 -37.96 33.23 -13.28
N ALA A 162 -36.62 33.32 -13.36
CA ALA A 162 -35.74 32.17 -13.14
C ALA A 162 -35.82 31.65 -11.70
N PHE A 163 -35.92 32.57 -10.74
CA PHE A 163 -36.10 32.29 -9.31
C PHE A 163 -37.42 32.89 -8.81
N GLY A 164 -37.72 32.73 -7.51
CA GLY A 164 -38.88 33.42 -6.91
C GLY A 164 -38.81 34.93 -7.11
N GLU A 165 -39.97 35.61 -7.21
CA GLU A 165 -40.08 37.07 -7.41
C GLU A 165 -39.21 37.87 -6.42
N THR A 166 -39.06 37.36 -5.19
CA THR A 166 -38.01 37.76 -4.25
C THR A 166 -37.06 36.58 -4.07
N PRO A 167 -35.91 36.55 -4.77
CA PRO A 167 -35.02 35.41 -4.75
C PRO A 167 -34.57 35.06 -3.33
N ALA A 168 -34.55 33.76 -3.02
CA ALA A 168 -34.09 33.24 -1.73
C ALA A 168 -33.14 32.03 -1.92
N PRO A 169 -32.22 31.77 -0.97
CA PRO A 169 -31.43 30.55 -0.98
C PRO A 169 -32.34 29.31 -1.03
N GLY A 170 -32.10 28.42 -1.99
CA GLY A 170 -32.90 27.24 -2.28
C GLY A 170 -33.81 27.36 -3.50
N ASP A 171 -34.09 28.58 -3.97
CA ASP A 171 -34.78 28.79 -5.25
C ASP A 171 -33.93 28.21 -6.39
N ALA A 172 -34.59 27.58 -7.36
CA ALA A 172 -33.89 26.94 -8.47
C ALA A 172 -34.64 27.12 -9.79
N VAL A 173 -33.87 27.40 -10.84
CA VAL A 173 -34.29 27.21 -12.23
C VAL A 173 -33.79 25.87 -12.72
N LEU A 174 -34.65 25.10 -13.37
CA LEU A 174 -34.37 23.78 -13.92
C LEU A 174 -34.50 23.83 -15.44
N PHE A 175 -33.47 23.33 -16.12
CA PHE A 175 -33.40 23.19 -17.57
C PHE A 175 -33.50 21.70 -17.90
N GLY A 176 -34.61 21.32 -18.53
CA GLY A 176 -34.85 19.97 -19.01
C GLY A 176 -34.27 19.81 -20.41
N LEU A 177 -33.28 18.94 -20.54
CA LEU A 177 -32.67 18.54 -21.81
C LEU A 177 -33.45 17.40 -22.46
N SER A 178 -33.41 17.33 -23.80
CA SER A 178 -34.07 16.27 -24.58
C SER A 178 -33.57 14.85 -24.31
N ASP A 179 -32.34 14.70 -23.78
CA ASP A 179 -31.74 13.42 -23.42
C ASP A 179 -30.80 13.55 -22.21
N ALA A 180 -30.41 12.43 -21.61
CA ALA A 180 -29.36 12.36 -20.61
C ALA A 180 -28.00 12.47 -21.30
N VAL A 181 -27.17 13.36 -20.76
CA VAL A 181 -25.85 13.70 -21.31
C VAL A 181 -24.73 13.43 -20.30
N PRO A 182 -24.53 12.17 -19.87
CA PRO A 182 -23.53 11.82 -18.86
C PRO A 182 -22.12 12.19 -19.31
N GLY A 183 -21.40 12.96 -18.49
CA GLY A 183 -20.02 13.36 -18.77
C GLY A 183 -19.89 14.39 -19.89
N CYS A 184 -20.98 15.01 -20.35
CA CYS A 184 -20.95 15.99 -21.44
C CYS A 184 -20.72 17.42 -20.95
N ALA A 185 -20.20 18.29 -21.82
CA ALA A 185 -20.21 19.74 -21.65
C ALA A 185 -21.41 20.32 -22.41
N VAL A 186 -22.32 20.95 -21.69
CA VAL A 186 -23.56 21.52 -22.23
C VAL A 186 -23.44 23.03 -22.29
N LEU A 187 -23.69 23.58 -23.47
CA LEU A 187 -23.86 25.01 -23.71
C LEU A 187 -25.34 25.35 -23.53
N LEU A 188 -25.64 26.25 -22.60
CA LEU A 188 -26.93 26.90 -22.44
C LEU A 188 -26.83 28.34 -22.94
N ARG A 189 -27.57 28.66 -24.00
CA ARG A 189 -27.70 30.04 -24.47
C ARG A 189 -28.99 30.61 -23.93
N LEU A 190 -28.87 31.71 -23.21
CA LEU A 190 -29.95 32.34 -22.49
C LEU A 190 -30.18 33.75 -23.01
N ASP A 191 -31.44 34.07 -23.30
CA ASP A 191 -31.89 35.45 -23.46
C ASP A 191 -32.53 35.92 -22.16
N CYS A 192 -31.91 36.90 -21.51
CA CYS A 192 -32.27 37.36 -20.18
C CYS A 192 -32.49 38.86 -20.15
N GLU A 193 -33.61 39.30 -19.57
CA GLU A 193 -33.84 40.71 -19.29
C GLU A 193 -33.34 41.09 -17.89
N VAL A 194 -32.66 42.24 -17.84
CA VAL A 194 -31.89 42.69 -16.68
C VAL A 194 -32.77 43.37 -15.65
N GLU A 195 -33.12 42.65 -14.58
CA GLU A 195 -33.67 43.24 -13.35
C GLU A 195 -32.82 42.97 -12.09
N GLY A 196 -31.85 42.05 -12.17
CA GLY A 196 -31.01 41.59 -11.05
C GLY A 196 -29.94 42.61 -10.62
N GLN A 197 -30.32 43.70 -9.95
CA GLN A 197 -29.32 44.54 -9.28
C GLN A 197 -28.75 43.81 -8.05
N GLY A 198 -27.43 43.72 -7.95
CA GLY A 198 -26.76 43.39 -6.68
C GLY A 198 -26.10 42.01 -6.56
N VAL A 199 -25.69 41.35 -7.63
CA VAL A 199 -24.78 40.17 -7.56
C VAL A 199 -23.42 40.53 -8.16
N ASP A 200 -22.31 40.02 -7.61
CA ASP A 200 -21.00 40.08 -8.28
C ASP A 200 -20.94 38.94 -9.31
N PRO A 201 -20.87 39.22 -10.62
CA PRO A 201 -20.81 38.19 -11.66
C PRO A 201 -19.63 37.22 -11.54
N ARG A 202 -18.57 37.61 -10.82
CA ARG A 202 -17.36 36.78 -10.63
C ARG A 202 -17.48 35.82 -9.45
N ASP A 203 -18.46 36.05 -8.57
CA ASP A 203 -18.73 35.22 -7.41
C ASP A 203 -20.25 35.19 -7.16
N PRO A 204 -21.04 34.50 -8.01
CA PRO A 204 -22.49 34.47 -7.86
C PRO A 204 -22.90 33.44 -6.79
N PRO A 205 -23.98 33.68 -6.03
CA PRO A 205 -24.44 32.79 -4.96
C PRO A 205 -25.30 31.65 -5.52
N TRP A 206 -24.75 30.89 -6.46
CA TRP A 206 -25.42 29.79 -7.17
C TRP A 206 -24.60 28.49 -7.12
N LEU A 207 -25.30 27.36 -7.27
CA LEU A 207 -24.72 26.04 -7.47
C LEU A 207 -25.44 25.37 -8.65
N TRP A 208 -24.66 24.94 -9.63
CA TRP A 208 -25.18 24.11 -10.72
C TRP A 208 -25.16 22.65 -10.31
N GLU A 209 -26.24 21.94 -10.63
CA GLU A 209 -26.41 20.53 -10.30
C GLU A 209 -27.10 19.82 -11.47
N ALA A 210 -26.83 18.52 -11.63
CA ALA A 210 -27.50 17.63 -12.58
C ALA A 210 -28.10 16.44 -11.84
N TRP A 211 -29.23 15.94 -12.33
CA TRP A 211 -29.85 14.76 -11.74
C TRP A 211 -29.12 13.46 -12.13
N ASP A 212 -28.62 12.70 -11.16
CA ASP A 212 -27.81 11.48 -11.41
C ASP A 212 -28.59 10.15 -11.37
N GLY A 213 -29.92 10.23 -11.24
CA GLY A 213 -30.80 9.08 -11.07
C GLY A 213 -31.22 8.83 -9.62
N THR A 214 -30.40 9.26 -8.65
CA THR A 214 -30.68 9.14 -7.21
C THR A 214 -30.84 10.48 -6.51
N GLY A 215 -30.09 11.49 -6.96
CA GLY A 215 -30.09 12.82 -6.38
C GLY A 215 -29.48 13.87 -7.32
N TRP A 216 -29.17 15.03 -6.75
CA TRP A 216 -28.57 16.15 -7.46
C TRP A 216 -27.06 16.17 -7.23
N ALA A 217 -26.29 15.98 -8.30
CA ALA A 217 -24.83 16.02 -8.28
C ALA A 217 -24.33 17.37 -8.79
N ALA A 218 -23.34 17.96 -8.10
CA ALA A 218 -22.79 19.27 -8.48
C ALA A 218 -22.14 19.23 -9.86
N CYS A 219 -22.31 20.32 -10.60
CA CYS A 219 -21.70 20.55 -11.91
C CYS A 219 -20.65 21.66 -11.81
N GLU A 220 -19.67 21.60 -12.69
CA GLU A 220 -18.65 22.65 -12.81
C GLU A 220 -19.04 23.60 -13.94
N VAL A 221 -19.05 24.91 -13.66
CA VAL A 221 -19.27 25.94 -14.68
C VAL A 221 -17.94 26.30 -15.30
N ASP A 222 -17.80 26.04 -16.61
CA ASP A 222 -16.60 26.34 -17.39
C ASP A 222 -16.53 27.82 -17.75
N ARG A 223 -17.68 28.36 -18.18
CA ARG A 223 -17.82 29.74 -18.63
C ARG A 223 -19.23 30.23 -18.35
N ASP A 224 -19.34 31.47 -17.91
CA ASP A 224 -20.60 32.20 -17.82
C ASP A 224 -20.43 33.60 -18.42
N SER A 225 -21.00 33.85 -19.60
CA SER A 225 -21.04 35.19 -20.19
C SER A 225 -22.32 35.96 -19.88
N THR A 226 -23.30 35.36 -19.21
CA THR A 226 -24.55 35.99 -18.76
C THR A 226 -24.35 36.90 -17.55
N ALA A 227 -23.15 36.86 -16.96
CA ALA A 227 -22.81 37.61 -15.76
C ALA A 227 -23.77 37.29 -14.59
N ALA A 228 -23.99 36.00 -14.34
CA ALA A 228 -24.98 35.49 -13.40
C ALA A 228 -26.41 35.92 -13.77
N PHE A 229 -26.85 35.57 -14.98
CA PHE A 229 -28.18 35.90 -15.53
C PHE A 229 -28.50 37.40 -15.67
N ASN A 230 -27.51 38.29 -15.56
CA ASN A 230 -27.70 39.74 -15.66
C ASN A 230 -27.65 40.29 -17.09
N ARG A 231 -27.44 39.45 -18.09
CA ARG A 231 -27.54 39.77 -19.51
C ARG A 231 -27.67 38.48 -20.32
N SER A 232 -28.18 38.60 -21.54
CA SER A 232 -28.17 37.49 -22.49
C SER A 232 -26.74 37.01 -22.78
N GLY A 233 -26.57 35.70 -22.91
CA GLY A 233 -25.26 35.09 -23.06
C GLY A 233 -25.27 33.58 -22.92
N ASP A 234 -24.07 33.01 -22.84
CA ASP A 234 -23.81 31.59 -22.87
C ASP A 234 -23.26 31.12 -21.52
N ILE A 235 -23.77 29.99 -21.03
CA ILE A 235 -23.24 29.27 -19.87
C ILE A 235 -22.82 27.88 -20.33
N VAL A 236 -21.58 27.49 -20.02
CA VAL A 236 -21.06 26.15 -20.31
C VAL A 236 -20.92 25.39 -19.00
N VAL A 237 -21.60 24.26 -18.91
CA VAL A 237 -21.66 23.42 -17.70
C VAL A 237 -21.13 22.03 -18.00
N HIS A 238 -20.17 21.56 -17.21
CA HIS A 238 -19.71 20.17 -17.24
C HIS A 238 -20.63 19.30 -16.41
N VAL A 239 -21.31 18.39 -17.08
CA VAL A 239 -22.32 17.50 -16.52
C VAL A 239 -21.64 16.22 -15.99
N PRO A 240 -21.95 15.76 -14.77
CA PRO A 240 -21.33 14.58 -14.18
C PRO A 240 -21.63 13.29 -14.98
N PRO A 241 -20.76 12.26 -14.89
CA PRO A 241 -20.92 11.00 -15.62
C PRO A 241 -22.15 10.17 -15.20
N GLY A 242 -22.77 10.48 -14.06
CA GLY A 242 -23.99 9.82 -13.60
C GLY A 242 -25.29 10.43 -14.13
N HIS A 243 -25.26 11.52 -14.91
CA HIS A 243 -26.48 12.22 -15.32
C HIS A 243 -27.47 11.30 -16.04
N ALA A 244 -28.73 11.33 -15.58
CA ALA A 244 -29.76 10.40 -15.98
C ALA A 244 -31.11 11.10 -16.22
N MET A 245 -32.00 10.41 -16.93
CA MET A 245 -33.37 10.88 -17.14
C MET A 245 -34.18 10.88 -15.84
N SER A 246 -35.05 11.87 -15.68
CA SER A 246 -36.02 11.91 -14.57
C SER A 246 -37.31 12.60 -14.96
N VAL A 247 -38.35 12.42 -14.14
CA VAL A 247 -39.64 13.09 -14.28
C VAL A 247 -39.78 14.13 -13.18
N LEU A 248 -39.61 15.40 -13.53
CA LEU A 248 -39.79 16.55 -12.63
C LEU A 248 -40.80 17.51 -13.28
N ALA A 249 -41.58 18.23 -12.49
CA ALA A 249 -42.66 19.09 -13.00
C ALA A 249 -43.61 18.37 -13.98
N ARG A 250 -43.75 17.04 -13.86
CA ARG A 250 -44.48 16.13 -14.78
C ARG A 250 -43.88 16.01 -16.20
N GLN A 251 -42.67 16.51 -16.43
CA GLN A 251 -41.96 16.40 -17.70
C GLN A 251 -40.78 15.43 -17.58
N ARG A 252 -40.59 14.57 -18.59
CA ARG A 252 -39.46 13.64 -18.67
C ARG A 252 -38.31 14.33 -19.40
N ALA A 253 -37.21 14.61 -18.70
CA ALA A 253 -36.08 15.33 -19.26
C ALA A 253 -34.78 15.02 -18.52
N GLY A 254 -33.65 15.44 -19.11
CA GLY A 254 -32.31 15.37 -18.51
C GLY A 254 -32.10 16.67 -17.75
N TRP A 255 -32.31 16.63 -16.45
CA TRP A 255 -32.46 17.87 -15.68
C TRP A 255 -31.12 18.41 -15.20
N LEU A 256 -30.81 19.61 -15.66
CA LEU A 256 -29.84 20.50 -15.04
C LEU A 256 -30.59 21.52 -14.19
N ARG A 257 -30.01 21.99 -13.09
CA ARG A 257 -30.56 23.09 -12.33
C ARG A 257 -29.48 24.05 -11.86
N CYS A 258 -29.83 25.32 -11.84
CA CYS A 258 -29.11 26.33 -11.09
C CYS A 258 -29.91 26.63 -9.82
N ARG A 259 -29.32 26.37 -8.66
CA ARG A 259 -29.94 26.63 -7.36
C ARG A 259 -29.21 27.76 -6.64
N LEU A 260 -29.95 28.70 -6.07
CA LEU A 260 -29.39 29.74 -5.23
C LEU A 260 -28.93 29.15 -3.89
N VAL A 261 -27.74 29.52 -3.44
CA VAL A 261 -27.17 29.10 -2.16
C VAL A 261 -27.10 30.27 -1.19
N GLU A 262 -26.88 30.01 0.09
CA GLU A 262 -26.67 31.08 1.06
C GLU A 262 -25.44 31.90 0.67
N ALA A 263 -25.61 33.21 0.47
CA ALA A 263 -24.50 34.10 0.19
C ALA A 263 -23.53 34.18 1.38
N ASN A 264 -22.24 34.25 1.07
CA ASN A 264 -21.21 34.53 2.06
C ASN A 264 -21.41 35.93 2.67
N ARG A 265 -20.84 36.18 3.87
CA ARG A 265 -21.07 37.43 4.65
C ARG A 265 -20.85 38.76 3.91
N ASN A 266 -20.08 38.76 2.82
CA ASN A 266 -19.75 39.95 2.02
C ASN A 266 -20.10 39.77 0.52
N GLN A 267 -20.81 38.70 0.17
CA GLN A 267 -21.24 38.41 -1.19
C GLN A 267 -22.65 38.99 -1.39
N PRO A 268 -22.84 39.85 -2.39
CA PRO A 268 -24.14 40.48 -2.60
C PRO A 268 -25.09 39.48 -3.30
N PHE A 269 -26.39 39.57 -3.00
CA PHE A 269 -27.41 38.59 -3.42
C PHE A 269 -28.42 39.21 -4.38
N TYR A 270 -29.09 38.37 -5.17
CA TYR A 270 -30.13 38.82 -6.10
C TYR A 270 -31.23 39.61 -5.37
N GLN A 271 -31.45 40.86 -5.77
CA GLN A 271 -32.54 41.68 -5.24
C GLN A 271 -33.86 41.44 -6.00
N ARG A 272 -33.77 41.05 -7.28
CA ARG A 272 -34.88 40.70 -8.15
C ARG A 272 -34.51 39.48 -8.98
N SER A 273 -35.54 38.72 -9.36
CA SER A 273 -35.37 37.54 -10.20
C SER A 273 -35.08 37.93 -11.66
N PRO A 274 -34.05 37.37 -12.29
CA PRO A 274 -33.86 37.48 -13.74
C PRO A 274 -35.05 36.88 -14.49
N ARG A 275 -35.45 37.48 -15.60
CA ARG A 275 -36.49 36.94 -16.49
C ARG A 275 -35.86 36.30 -17.72
N LEU A 276 -36.33 35.09 -18.04
CA LEU A 276 -35.82 34.31 -19.18
C LEU A 276 -36.79 34.46 -20.36
N HIS A 277 -36.30 34.96 -21.49
CA HIS A 277 -37.10 35.13 -22.71
C HIS A 277 -36.89 34.00 -23.71
N ALA A 278 -35.70 33.43 -23.76
CA ALA A 278 -35.38 32.27 -24.59
C ALA A 278 -34.28 31.43 -23.95
N VAL A 279 -34.35 30.12 -24.20
CA VAL A 279 -33.33 29.15 -23.78
C VAL A 279 -33.06 28.20 -24.93
N GLU A 280 -31.78 28.05 -25.28
CA GLU A 280 -31.31 26.98 -26.15
C GLU A 280 -30.27 26.14 -25.41
N ALA A 281 -30.20 24.86 -25.72
CA ALA A 281 -29.19 23.96 -25.17
C ALA A 281 -28.54 23.14 -26.28
N SER A 282 -27.25 22.89 -26.18
CA SER A 282 -26.54 21.98 -27.09
C SER A 282 -25.35 21.33 -26.38
N THR A 283 -25.05 20.09 -26.75
CA THR A 283 -23.82 19.43 -26.32
C THR A 283 -22.66 19.91 -27.18
N ILE A 284 -21.62 20.45 -26.55
CA ILE A 284 -20.45 21.02 -27.24
C ILE A 284 -19.13 20.29 -26.92
N GLY A 285 -19.18 19.27 -26.07
CA GLY A 285 -18.00 18.49 -25.70
C GLY A 285 -18.32 17.42 -24.67
N GLY A 286 -17.29 16.75 -24.17
CA GLY A 286 -17.42 15.82 -23.05
C GLY A 286 -16.10 15.55 -22.35
N THR A 287 -16.20 15.14 -21.10
CA THR A 287 -15.10 14.96 -20.16
C THR A 287 -15.03 13.51 -19.70
N VAL A 288 -13.84 12.93 -19.74
CA VAL A 288 -13.60 11.53 -19.34
C VAL A 288 -12.26 11.38 -18.66
N ALA A 289 -12.17 10.44 -17.72
CA ALA A 289 -10.95 10.10 -17.02
C ALA A 289 -9.90 9.52 -17.99
N ALA A 290 -8.66 9.95 -17.80
CA ALA A 290 -7.48 9.46 -18.48
C ALA A 290 -6.34 9.20 -17.49
N VAL A 291 -5.48 8.25 -17.85
CA VAL A 291 -4.37 7.78 -17.02
C VAL A 291 -3.05 7.81 -17.79
N HIS A 292 -1.97 8.22 -17.12
CA HIS A 292 -0.61 8.14 -17.65
C HIS A 292 -0.10 6.69 -17.60
N ALA A 293 -0.72 5.82 -18.38
CA ALA A 293 -0.33 4.43 -18.53
C ALA A 293 -0.81 3.91 -19.88
N GLU A 294 -0.13 2.90 -20.38
CA GLU A 294 -0.65 2.09 -21.46
C GLU A 294 -1.63 1.05 -20.91
N ILE A 295 -2.78 0.88 -21.56
CA ILE A 295 -3.76 -0.14 -21.21
C ILE A 295 -3.54 -1.34 -22.12
N VAL A 296 -3.14 -2.47 -21.55
CA VAL A 296 -2.98 -3.74 -22.24
C VAL A 296 -4.20 -4.61 -21.95
N ARG A 297 -4.81 -5.19 -22.98
CA ARG A 297 -6.04 -5.99 -22.87
C ARG A 297 -5.89 -7.38 -23.48
N ASN A 298 -6.53 -8.36 -22.85
CA ASN A 298 -6.64 -9.75 -23.29
C ASN A 298 -5.27 -10.38 -23.66
N GLU A 299 -4.24 -10.08 -22.88
CA GLU A 299 -2.92 -10.66 -23.13
C GLU A 299 -2.92 -12.13 -22.72
N ILE A 300 -2.62 -13.03 -23.66
CA ILE A 300 -2.35 -14.44 -23.35
C ILE A 300 -0.87 -14.53 -22.97
N VAL A 301 -0.61 -14.79 -21.69
CA VAL A 301 0.76 -14.82 -21.12
C VAL A 301 1.45 -16.16 -21.32
N GLY A 302 0.69 -17.21 -21.61
CA GLY A 302 1.24 -18.51 -21.94
C GLY A 302 0.23 -19.65 -21.84
N THR A 303 0.75 -20.87 -21.93
CA THR A 303 -0.01 -22.12 -21.82
C THR A 303 0.65 -23.01 -20.77
N SER A 304 -0.14 -23.56 -19.88
CA SER A 304 0.34 -24.41 -18.79
C SER A 304 0.82 -25.78 -19.28
N ASP A 305 1.91 -26.28 -18.70
CA ASP A 305 2.37 -27.67 -18.89
C ASP A 305 1.74 -28.66 -17.88
N GLY A 306 0.97 -28.15 -16.92
CA GLY A 306 0.31 -28.92 -15.86
C GLY A 306 1.16 -29.17 -14.61
N THR A 307 2.30 -28.49 -14.45
CA THR A 307 3.16 -28.62 -13.27
C THR A 307 2.90 -27.52 -12.21
N PRO A 308 3.09 -27.80 -10.91
CA PRO A 308 3.02 -26.77 -9.87
C PRO A 308 4.17 -25.75 -9.95
N GLY A 309 3.94 -24.53 -9.48
CA GLY A 309 4.99 -23.50 -9.37
C GLY A 309 5.36 -22.78 -10.68
N GLN A 310 4.60 -23.01 -11.76
CA GLN A 310 4.82 -22.36 -13.05
C GLN A 310 4.75 -20.83 -12.96
N ARG A 311 5.50 -20.16 -13.83
CA ARG A 311 5.56 -18.70 -13.91
C ARG A 311 5.51 -18.22 -15.35
N PHE A 312 4.80 -17.12 -15.59
CA PHE A 312 4.56 -16.56 -16.91
C PHE A 312 4.90 -15.06 -16.90
N PRO A 313 5.77 -14.58 -17.81
CA PRO A 313 6.05 -13.16 -17.94
C PRO A 313 4.91 -12.41 -18.62
N LEU A 314 4.67 -11.17 -18.20
CA LEU A 314 3.85 -10.19 -18.90
C LEU A 314 4.70 -9.49 -19.95
N GLY A 315 4.10 -9.15 -21.08
CA GLY A 315 4.77 -8.51 -22.20
C GLY A 315 5.19 -7.07 -21.94
N ARG A 316 4.57 -6.36 -20.99
CA ARG A 316 4.85 -4.94 -20.70
C ARG A 316 5.03 -4.64 -19.21
N PRO A 317 6.13 -5.08 -18.56
CA PRO A 317 6.51 -4.57 -17.25
C PRO A 317 7.04 -3.12 -17.33
N PRO A 318 6.97 -2.33 -16.25
CA PRO A 318 6.31 -2.63 -14.99
C PRO A 318 4.79 -2.43 -15.06
N VAL A 319 4.05 -3.17 -14.23
CA VAL A 319 2.60 -3.05 -14.02
C VAL A 319 2.31 -1.99 -12.97
N VAL A 320 1.44 -1.05 -13.33
CA VAL A 320 1.02 0.06 -12.47
C VAL A 320 0.06 -0.43 -11.38
N VAL A 321 0.14 0.16 -10.19
CA VAL A 321 -0.90 0.00 -9.16
C VAL A 321 -2.19 0.68 -9.61
N GLY A 322 -3.26 -0.09 -9.81
CA GLY A 322 -4.60 0.40 -10.12
C GLY A 322 -5.53 0.32 -8.91
N ASP A 323 -6.76 0.83 -9.08
CA ASP A 323 -7.81 0.86 -8.04
C ASP A 323 -8.45 -0.53 -7.74
N GLY A 324 -7.82 -1.62 -8.19
CA GLY A 324 -8.29 -2.99 -8.03
C GLY A 324 -7.17 -4.04 -8.19
N GLU A 325 -7.47 -5.26 -7.78
CA GLU A 325 -6.60 -6.44 -7.96
C GLU A 325 -6.46 -6.79 -9.44
N LEU A 326 -5.27 -7.24 -9.84
CA LEU A 326 -5.08 -7.70 -11.22
C LEU A 326 -5.74 -9.07 -11.36
N VAL A 327 -6.68 -9.19 -12.29
CA VAL A 327 -7.37 -10.45 -12.56
C VAL A 327 -6.52 -11.32 -13.48
N VAL A 328 -6.25 -12.55 -13.07
CA VAL A 328 -5.67 -13.58 -13.93
C VAL A 328 -6.74 -14.62 -14.24
N GLU A 329 -6.85 -15.01 -15.51
CA GLU A 329 -7.82 -16.00 -15.95
C GLU A 329 -7.13 -17.20 -16.58
N VAL A 330 -7.62 -18.39 -16.25
CA VAL A 330 -7.14 -19.66 -16.79
C VAL A 330 -8.29 -20.33 -17.53
N SER A 331 -8.04 -20.82 -18.74
CA SER A 331 -9.04 -21.53 -19.53
C SER A 331 -9.38 -22.88 -18.88
N GLY A 332 -10.65 -23.15 -18.65
CA GLY A 332 -11.17 -24.44 -18.20
C GLY A 332 -12.27 -24.97 -19.13
N PRO A 333 -12.83 -26.16 -18.82
CA PRO A 333 -13.88 -26.79 -19.62
C PRO A 333 -15.17 -25.95 -19.69
N ASP A 334 -15.49 -25.22 -18.62
CA ASP A 334 -16.70 -24.36 -18.52
C ASP A 334 -16.41 -22.89 -18.87
N GLY A 335 -15.25 -22.59 -19.47
CA GLY A 335 -14.81 -21.24 -19.82
C GLY A 335 -13.67 -20.71 -18.95
N TRP A 336 -13.50 -19.39 -18.94
CA TRP A 336 -12.43 -18.72 -18.20
C TRP A 336 -12.72 -18.69 -16.71
N GLN A 337 -11.77 -19.17 -15.92
CA GLN A 337 -11.85 -19.16 -14.46
C GLN A 337 -10.93 -18.08 -13.90
N GLN A 338 -11.45 -17.24 -13.01
CA GLN A 338 -10.69 -16.19 -12.35
C GLN A 338 -9.87 -16.73 -11.17
N TRP A 339 -8.68 -16.15 -11.01
CA TRP A 339 -7.73 -16.44 -9.95
C TRP A 339 -7.47 -15.17 -9.14
N THR A 340 -7.41 -15.31 -7.83
CA THR A 340 -7.27 -14.20 -6.88
C THR A 340 -5.80 -13.91 -6.60
N GLU A 341 -5.41 -12.63 -6.67
CA GLU A 341 -4.05 -12.19 -6.34
C GLU A 341 -3.81 -12.32 -4.83
N VAL A 342 -2.77 -13.03 -4.41
CA VAL A 342 -2.33 -13.11 -3.01
C VAL A 342 -0.91 -12.58 -2.86
N ARG A 343 -0.59 -12.08 -1.67
CA ARG A 343 0.78 -11.63 -1.35
C ARG A 343 1.75 -12.78 -1.12
N SER A 344 1.23 -13.93 -0.68
CA SER A 344 1.97 -15.14 -0.36
C SER A 344 1.07 -16.36 -0.52
N PHE A 345 1.66 -17.49 -0.91
CA PHE A 345 0.96 -18.77 -0.94
C PHE A 345 0.93 -19.50 0.40
N ALA A 346 1.55 -18.96 1.45
CA ALA A 346 1.73 -19.65 2.73
C ALA A 346 0.41 -20.20 3.34
N ASP A 347 -0.66 -19.45 3.19
CA ASP A 347 -1.99 -19.78 3.71
C ASP A 347 -2.92 -20.42 2.66
N SER A 348 -2.43 -20.66 1.45
CA SER A 348 -3.23 -21.22 0.34
C SER A 348 -3.32 -22.74 0.45
N GLY A 349 -4.54 -23.26 0.42
CA GLY A 349 -4.86 -24.68 0.28
C GLY A 349 -4.67 -25.20 -1.15
N PRO A 350 -4.72 -26.53 -1.36
CA PRO A 350 -4.49 -27.16 -2.66
C PRO A 350 -5.52 -26.79 -3.74
N ASP A 351 -6.74 -26.41 -3.35
CA ASP A 351 -7.83 -26.07 -4.27
C ASP A 351 -7.99 -24.55 -4.47
N ASP A 352 -7.22 -23.75 -3.75
CA ASP A 352 -7.34 -22.30 -3.80
C ASP A 352 -6.74 -21.75 -5.09
N ARG A 353 -7.56 -21.10 -5.92
CA ARG A 353 -7.16 -20.45 -7.18
C ARG A 353 -6.44 -19.13 -6.90
N HIS A 354 -5.27 -19.23 -6.29
CA HIS A 354 -4.44 -18.10 -5.92
C HIS A 354 -3.27 -17.92 -6.88
N VAL A 355 -2.93 -16.67 -7.13
CA VAL A 355 -1.81 -16.29 -7.98
C VAL A 355 -0.99 -15.21 -7.28
N MET A 356 0.32 -15.22 -7.47
CA MET A 356 1.17 -14.11 -7.04
C MET A 356 1.62 -13.30 -8.25
N LEU A 357 1.62 -11.99 -8.11
CA LEU A 357 2.11 -11.09 -9.14
C LEU A 357 3.36 -10.34 -8.66
N ASP A 358 4.43 -10.42 -9.46
CA ASP A 358 5.51 -9.45 -9.43
C ASP A 358 5.16 -8.34 -10.41
N ARG A 359 4.69 -7.20 -9.88
CA ARG A 359 4.28 -6.04 -10.68
C ARG A 359 5.47 -5.31 -11.29
N VAL A 360 6.65 -5.36 -10.68
CA VAL A 360 7.82 -4.65 -11.19
C VAL A 360 8.51 -5.47 -12.27
N GLY A 361 8.76 -6.75 -12.00
CA GLY A 361 9.30 -7.68 -12.99
C GLY A 361 8.28 -8.15 -14.03
N GLY A 362 6.98 -7.95 -13.77
CA GLY A 362 5.89 -8.37 -14.64
C GLY A 362 5.77 -9.90 -14.72
N GLN A 363 5.73 -10.61 -13.58
CA GLN A 363 5.66 -12.08 -13.57
C GLN A 363 4.42 -12.57 -12.81
N VAL A 364 3.63 -13.40 -13.46
CA VAL A 364 2.52 -14.16 -12.87
C VAL A 364 3.05 -15.50 -12.40
N ALA A 365 2.89 -15.84 -11.12
CA ALA A 365 3.35 -17.10 -10.54
C ALA A 365 2.19 -17.88 -9.91
N PHE A 366 2.21 -19.20 -10.09
CA PHE A 366 1.24 -20.13 -9.51
C PHE A 366 1.82 -20.90 -8.31
N GLY A 367 0.93 -21.48 -7.50
CA GLY A 367 1.27 -22.18 -6.26
C GLY A 367 2.28 -23.33 -6.45
N PRO A 368 3.37 -23.40 -5.66
CA PRO A 368 4.32 -24.50 -5.74
C PRO A 368 3.85 -25.75 -4.97
N ALA A 369 4.48 -26.89 -5.26
CA ALA A 369 4.41 -28.09 -4.44
C ALA A 369 5.73 -28.26 -3.69
N VAL A 370 5.67 -28.39 -2.36
CA VAL A 370 6.86 -28.56 -1.51
C VAL A 370 6.83 -29.95 -0.88
N ARG A 371 7.97 -30.65 -0.93
CA ARG A 371 8.14 -31.95 -0.27
C ARG A 371 8.31 -31.76 1.24
N GLN A 372 7.50 -32.45 2.02
CA GLN A 372 7.55 -32.45 3.47
C GLN A 372 8.60 -33.45 3.99
N PRO A 373 9.11 -33.29 5.22
CA PRO A 373 10.09 -34.21 5.83
C PRO A 373 9.61 -35.67 5.89
N GLU A 374 8.30 -35.85 6.03
CA GLU A 374 7.58 -37.14 6.03
C GLU A 374 7.39 -37.74 4.61
N GLY A 375 7.94 -37.10 3.57
CA GLY A 375 8.00 -37.60 2.20
C GLY A 375 6.81 -37.20 1.31
N GLY A 376 5.70 -36.73 1.89
CA GLY A 376 4.51 -36.24 1.17
C GLY A 376 4.73 -34.89 0.49
N LEU A 377 3.90 -34.56 -0.51
CA LEU A 377 3.87 -33.23 -1.15
C LEU A 377 2.76 -32.38 -0.55
N ARG A 378 3.07 -31.14 -0.19
CA ARG A 378 2.09 -30.12 0.15
C ARG A 378 1.99 -29.12 -1.00
N TYR A 379 0.77 -28.89 -1.47
CA TYR A 379 0.47 -27.89 -2.49
C TYR A 379 0.06 -26.59 -1.81
N TYR A 380 0.60 -25.47 -2.30
CA TYR A 380 0.36 -24.13 -1.79
C TYR A 380 -0.42 -23.33 -2.84
N GLY A 381 -1.70 -23.66 -3.02
CA GLY A 381 -2.54 -23.18 -4.11
C GLY A 381 -2.78 -24.23 -5.19
N ALA A 382 -3.89 -24.07 -5.89
CA ALA A 382 -4.16 -24.78 -7.15
C ALA A 382 -3.15 -24.36 -8.22
N PHE A 383 -3.02 -25.16 -9.27
CA PHE A 383 -2.21 -24.82 -10.44
C PHE A 383 -2.97 -25.13 -11.74
N PRO A 384 -2.68 -24.43 -12.85
CA PRO A 384 -3.43 -24.57 -14.09
C PRO A 384 -3.28 -25.97 -14.72
N PRO A 385 -4.36 -26.62 -15.21
CA PRO A 385 -4.27 -27.89 -15.93
C PRO A 385 -3.38 -27.80 -17.17
N LYS A 386 -2.84 -28.95 -17.61
CA LYS A 386 -2.03 -29.02 -18.83
C LYS A 386 -2.81 -28.51 -20.04
N SER A 387 -2.15 -27.71 -20.87
CA SER A 387 -2.70 -27.05 -22.05
C SER A 387 -3.72 -25.94 -21.78
N ALA A 388 -3.96 -25.56 -20.51
CA ALA A 388 -4.78 -24.42 -20.20
C ALA A 388 -4.07 -23.12 -20.60
N ALA A 389 -4.74 -22.28 -21.41
CA ALA A 389 -4.29 -20.94 -21.72
C ALA A 389 -4.47 -20.04 -20.51
N ILE A 390 -3.52 -19.14 -20.29
CA ILE A 390 -3.52 -18.19 -19.18
C ILE A 390 -3.54 -16.79 -19.80
N ARG A 391 -4.45 -15.94 -19.32
CA ARG A 391 -4.56 -14.56 -19.80
C ARG A 391 -4.72 -13.56 -18.66
N VAL A 392 -4.34 -12.33 -18.96
CA VAL A 392 -4.64 -11.16 -18.14
C VAL A 392 -5.62 -10.29 -18.93
N PRO A 393 -6.89 -10.17 -18.49
CA PRO A 393 -7.92 -9.43 -19.24
C PRO A 393 -7.61 -7.96 -19.43
N GLU A 394 -7.08 -7.29 -18.41
CA GLU A 394 -6.63 -5.91 -18.48
C GLU A 394 -5.53 -5.65 -17.45
N TYR A 395 -4.47 -4.95 -17.84
CA TYR A 395 -3.53 -4.33 -16.91
C TYR A 395 -2.99 -3.02 -17.48
N ARG A 396 -2.40 -2.21 -16.61
CA ARG A 396 -1.79 -0.93 -16.96
C ARG A 396 -0.28 -1.04 -16.86
N SER A 397 0.43 -0.55 -17.86
CA SER A 397 1.89 -0.55 -17.92
C SER A 397 2.44 0.87 -17.97
N GLY A 398 3.63 1.08 -17.36
CA GLY A 398 4.30 2.37 -17.32
C GLY A 398 4.04 3.12 -16.01
N GLY A 399 3.39 4.29 -16.08
CA GLY A 399 3.20 5.17 -14.93
C GLY A 399 4.41 6.05 -14.62
N GLY A 400 4.49 6.53 -13.38
CA GLY A 400 5.62 7.33 -12.90
C GLY A 400 5.29 8.82 -12.71
N ARG A 401 6.24 9.53 -12.09
CA ARG A 401 6.12 10.95 -11.74
C ARG A 401 6.03 11.86 -12.95
N ARG A 402 6.55 11.46 -14.11
CA ARG A 402 6.45 12.21 -15.38
C ARG A 402 5.00 12.47 -15.79
N GLY A 403 4.07 11.62 -15.35
CA GLY A 403 2.64 11.84 -15.57
C GLY A 403 2.06 13.01 -14.77
N ASN A 404 2.75 13.53 -13.75
CA ASN A 404 2.22 14.64 -12.96
C ASN A 404 2.38 15.97 -13.71
N VAL A 405 1.38 16.32 -14.51
CA VAL A 405 1.36 17.52 -15.33
C VAL A 405 0.39 18.57 -14.80
N ALA A 406 0.69 19.85 -15.04
CA ALA A 406 -0.22 20.94 -14.69
C ALA A 406 -1.54 20.87 -15.51
N ARG A 407 -2.52 21.71 -15.14
CA ARG A 407 -3.71 21.92 -15.99
C ARG A 407 -3.27 22.47 -17.36
N GLU A 408 -4.06 22.21 -18.39
CA GLU A 408 -3.87 22.73 -19.75
C GLU A 408 -2.53 22.31 -20.38
N VAL A 409 -2.01 21.13 -20.01
CA VAL A 409 -0.79 20.58 -20.60
C VAL A 409 -1.13 19.54 -21.67
N LEU A 410 -2.21 18.77 -21.51
CA LEU A 410 -2.65 17.72 -22.42
C LEU A 410 -3.54 18.30 -23.52
N GLU A 411 -2.92 18.78 -24.59
CA GLU A 411 -3.62 19.52 -25.67
C GLU A 411 -3.63 18.79 -27.02
N VAL A 412 -2.81 17.74 -27.18
CA VAL A 412 -2.64 17.05 -28.45
C VAL A 412 -3.46 15.76 -28.47
N GLN A 413 -4.32 15.61 -29.48
CA GLN A 413 -4.92 14.30 -29.81
C GLN A 413 -3.88 13.45 -30.53
N ARG A 414 -3.32 12.45 -29.85
CA ARG A 414 -2.37 11.52 -30.50
C ARG A 414 -3.11 10.57 -31.44
N ASP A 415 -4.29 10.13 -31.03
CA ASP A 415 -5.25 9.44 -31.88
C ASP A 415 -6.39 10.40 -32.26
N PRO A 416 -6.44 10.92 -33.49
CA PRO A 416 -7.48 11.87 -33.90
C PRO A 416 -8.89 11.28 -33.74
N ILE A 417 -9.81 12.10 -33.21
CA ILE A 417 -11.22 11.75 -33.04
C ILE A 417 -12.06 12.61 -33.99
N PRO A 418 -12.89 12.02 -34.87
CA PRO A 418 -13.74 12.79 -35.77
C PRO A 418 -14.61 13.82 -35.03
N PHE A 419 -14.75 15.00 -35.63
CA PHE A 419 -15.56 16.13 -35.12
C PHE A 419 -15.06 16.78 -33.83
N VAL A 420 -13.94 16.34 -33.25
CA VAL A 420 -13.30 16.96 -32.08
C VAL A 420 -12.28 17.98 -32.55
N SER A 421 -12.43 19.24 -32.13
CA SER A 421 -11.53 20.35 -32.49
C SER A 421 -10.33 20.47 -31.56
N SER A 422 -10.52 20.23 -30.26
CA SER A 422 -9.46 20.34 -29.26
C SER A 422 -9.70 19.39 -28.08
N VAL A 423 -8.62 19.12 -27.35
CA VAL A 423 -8.64 18.39 -26.07
C VAL A 423 -7.87 19.18 -25.03
N VAL A 424 -8.28 19.13 -23.77
CA VAL A 424 -7.58 19.78 -22.67
C VAL A 424 -7.81 19.06 -21.35
N ASN A 425 -6.81 18.99 -20.47
CA ASN A 425 -7.03 18.64 -19.07
C ASN A 425 -7.31 19.87 -18.23
N ARG A 426 -8.52 19.99 -17.68
CA ARG A 426 -8.92 21.19 -16.91
C ARG A 426 -8.31 21.21 -15.50
N ARG A 427 -7.91 20.04 -15.00
CA ARG A 427 -7.25 19.86 -13.70
C ARG A 427 -5.86 19.26 -13.88
N PRO A 428 -4.92 19.55 -12.95
CA PRO A 428 -3.61 18.90 -12.98
C PRO A 428 -3.76 17.38 -12.87
N ALA A 429 -2.89 16.65 -13.56
CA ALA A 429 -2.76 15.22 -13.34
C ALA A 429 -1.87 14.96 -12.13
N ILE A 430 -2.34 14.09 -11.24
CA ILE A 430 -1.69 13.78 -9.96
C ILE A 430 -1.73 12.28 -9.69
N GLY A 431 -0.90 11.82 -8.76
CA GLY A 431 -0.84 10.41 -8.32
C GLY A 431 0.25 9.58 -8.98
N GLY A 432 1.01 10.15 -9.92
CA GLY A 432 2.14 9.48 -10.54
C GLY A 432 3.32 9.36 -9.58
N VAL A 433 3.81 8.14 -9.36
CA VAL A 433 4.99 7.86 -8.52
C VAL A 433 5.86 6.84 -9.25
N ASP A 434 7.16 7.12 -9.34
CA ASP A 434 8.12 6.20 -9.96
C ASP A 434 8.18 4.91 -9.14
N GLY A 435 8.40 3.78 -9.82
CA GLY A 435 8.67 2.52 -9.12
C GLY A 435 9.90 2.66 -8.22
N GLU A 436 9.93 1.91 -7.12
CA GLU A 436 11.05 1.95 -6.21
C GLU A 436 12.35 1.53 -6.90
N SER A 437 13.41 2.30 -6.68
CA SER A 437 14.73 1.98 -7.19
C SER A 437 15.35 0.80 -6.42
N VAL A 438 16.28 0.09 -7.07
CA VAL A 438 17.04 -0.99 -6.40
C VAL A 438 17.82 -0.45 -5.19
N GLN A 439 18.34 0.76 -5.30
CA GLN A 439 19.10 1.43 -4.25
C GLN A 439 18.22 1.79 -3.04
N ASP A 440 16.98 2.24 -3.25
CA ASP A 440 16.05 2.53 -2.14
C ASP A 440 15.58 1.24 -1.46
N ALA A 441 15.30 0.20 -2.25
CA ALA A 441 14.96 -1.12 -1.73
C ALA A 441 16.10 -1.74 -0.92
N ALA A 442 17.35 -1.46 -1.31
CA ALA A 442 18.55 -1.85 -0.58
C ALA A 442 18.66 -1.23 0.81
N VAL A 443 18.22 0.01 0.97
CA VAL A 443 18.14 0.68 2.27
C VAL A 443 16.95 0.14 3.07
N ARG A 444 15.80 -0.08 2.42
CA ARG A 444 14.57 -0.57 3.06
C ARG A 444 14.66 -2.01 3.55
N GLY A 445 15.30 -2.92 2.82
CA GLY A 445 15.31 -4.35 3.15
C GLY A 445 15.77 -4.66 4.58
N PRO A 446 16.94 -4.16 5.03
CA PRO A 446 17.40 -4.29 6.41
C PRO A 446 16.50 -3.60 7.45
N LEU A 447 15.78 -2.52 7.07
CA LEU A 447 14.83 -1.82 7.95
C LEU A 447 13.52 -2.60 8.11
N LEU A 448 13.04 -3.28 7.07
CA LEU A 448 11.89 -4.19 7.15
C LEU A 448 12.19 -5.42 8.01
N LEU A 449 13.44 -5.89 8.00
CA LEU A 449 13.88 -6.89 8.96
C LEU A 449 13.85 -6.36 10.40
N ARG A 450 13.67 -5.05 10.66
CA ARG A 450 13.54 -4.48 12.02
C ARG A 450 12.10 -4.23 12.46
N THR A 451 11.16 -4.05 11.53
CA THR A 451 9.71 -3.86 11.79
C THR A 451 8.99 -5.21 11.63
N ARG A 452 8.69 -5.90 12.73
CA ARG A 452 8.40 -7.34 12.75
C ARG A 452 6.98 -7.63 13.24
N ASP A 453 6.45 -8.79 12.85
CA ASP A 453 5.26 -9.53 13.36
C ASP A 453 5.32 -9.76 14.90
N ARG A 454 5.50 -8.68 15.65
CA ARG A 454 5.83 -8.61 17.07
C ARG A 454 5.35 -7.29 17.65
N ALA A 455 4.67 -7.36 18.79
CA ALA A 455 4.23 -6.18 19.51
C ALA A 455 5.32 -5.70 20.49
N VAL A 456 5.91 -4.52 20.22
CA VAL A 456 6.92 -3.87 21.09
C VAL A 456 6.45 -2.50 21.52
N THR A 457 6.02 -1.67 20.57
CA THR A 457 5.52 -0.32 20.81
C THR A 457 4.00 -0.31 20.97
N ALA A 458 3.45 0.77 21.53
CA ALA A 458 2.00 0.94 21.63
C ALA A 458 1.32 0.87 20.24
N GLU A 459 1.96 1.45 19.22
CA GLU A 459 1.49 1.42 17.83
C GLU A 459 1.48 0.00 17.25
N ASP A 460 2.50 -0.82 17.55
CA ASP A 460 2.53 -2.23 17.12
C ASP A 460 1.32 -3.00 17.70
N TYR A 461 1.00 -2.77 18.98
CA TYR A 461 -0.18 -3.38 19.62
C TYR A 461 -1.49 -2.91 18.98
N GLU A 462 -1.61 -1.61 18.63
CA GLU A 462 -2.78 -1.05 17.96
C GLU A 462 -2.96 -1.65 16.55
N GLN A 463 -1.88 -1.76 15.78
CA GLN A 463 -1.91 -2.31 14.43
C GLN A 463 -2.27 -3.80 14.43
N LEU A 464 -1.57 -4.61 15.25
CA LEU A 464 -1.81 -6.05 15.34
C LEU A 464 -3.22 -6.38 15.86
N ALA A 465 -3.75 -5.56 16.76
CA ALA A 465 -5.14 -5.72 17.21
C ALA A 465 -6.16 -5.39 16.11
N ARG A 466 -5.90 -4.38 15.27
CA ARG A 466 -6.74 -4.04 14.11
C ARG A 466 -6.66 -5.12 13.01
N GLU A 467 -5.49 -5.72 12.80
CA GLU A 467 -5.33 -6.87 11.90
C GLU A 467 -6.14 -8.08 12.36
N ALA A 468 -6.18 -8.35 13.68
CA ALA A 468 -6.94 -9.45 14.27
C ALA A 468 -8.47 -9.24 14.27
N ALA A 469 -8.90 -7.98 14.28
CA ALA A 469 -10.30 -7.57 14.30
C ALA A 469 -10.53 -6.35 13.40
N PRO A 470 -10.62 -6.56 12.07
CA PRO A 470 -10.87 -5.48 11.10
C PRO A 470 -12.18 -4.73 11.35
N GLU A 471 -13.14 -5.38 12.01
CA GLU A 471 -14.40 -4.79 12.46
C GLU A 471 -14.28 -3.90 13.72
N ALA A 472 -13.07 -3.66 14.22
CA ALA A 472 -12.82 -2.60 15.21
C ALA A 472 -12.84 -1.23 14.53
N ALA A 473 -13.73 -0.34 14.96
CA ALA A 473 -13.72 1.06 14.51
C ALA A 473 -12.44 1.77 14.98
N ARG A 474 -12.05 1.57 16.25
CA ARG A 474 -10.87 2.22 16.82
C ARG A 474 -10.17 1.30 17.80
N VAL A 475 -8.84 1.39 17.84
CA VAL A 475 -8.00 0.70 18.82
C VAL A 475 -7.02 1.70 19.40
N ARG A 476 -6.82 1.67 20.71
CA ARG A 476 -5.85 2.52 21.41
C ARG A 476 -5.07 1.72 22.45
N CYS A 477 -3.75 1.82 22.43
CA CYS A 477 -2.88 1.17 23.39
C CYS A 477 -2.35 2.19 24.39
N ILE A 478 -2.48 1.90 25.69
CA ILE A 478 -2.03 2.77 26.78
C ILE A 478 -1.30 1.98 27.88
N PRO A 479 -0.35 2.58 28.61
CA PRO A 479 0.24 1.95 29.79
C PRO A 479 -0.81 1.70 30.88
N ALA A 480 -0.75 0.52 31.50
CA ALA A 480 -1.57 0.22 32.65
C ALA A 480 -0.99 0.84 33.93
N HIS A 481 -1.88 1.37 34.75
CA HIS A 481 -1.54 1.94 36.05
C HIS A 481 -2.20 1.11 37.16
N GLY A 482 -1.49 0.91 38.26
CA GLY A 482 -1.98 0.25 39.46
C GLY A 482 -2.94 1.14 40.24
N ALA A 483 -3.57 0.57 41.27
CA ALA A 483 -4.50 1.31 42.14
C ALA A 483 -3.85 2.50 42.86
N ASP A 484 -2.53 2.51 42.99
CA ASP A 484 -1.70 3.59 43.54
C ASP A 484 -1.28 4.65 42.49
N GLY A 485 -1.73 4.51 41.24
CA GLY A 485 -1.44 5.41 40.14
C GLY A 485 -0.04 5.25 39.53
N ARG A 486 0.73 4.23 39.91
CA ARG A 486 2.03 3.93 39.30
C ARG A 486 1.88 3.00 38.10
N GLU A 487 2.74 3.15 37.11
CA GLU A 487 2.82 2.21 35.99
C GLU A 487 3.19 0.82 36.49
N THR A 488 2.43 -0.20 36.10
CA THR A 488 2.65 -1.60 36.49
C THR A 488 3.55 -2.34 35.51
N GLY A 489 3.96 -1.71 34.40
CA GLY A 489 4.63 -2.35 33.28
C GLY A 489 3.71 -3.20 32.39
N ALA A 490 2.42 -3.32 32.74
CA ALA A 490 1.40 -3.91 31.89
C ALA A 490 0.83 -2.87 30.92
N ILE A 491 0.12 -3.34 29.89
CA ILE A 491 -0.41 -2.52 28.80
C ILE A 491 -1.91 -2.80 28.65
N ARG A 492 -2.72 -1.77 28.35
CA ARG A 492 -4.15 -1.89 28.03
C ARG A 492 -4.38 -1.53 26.56
N VAL A 493 -5.03 -2.43 25.85
CA VAL A 493 -5.49 -2.26 24.46
C VAL A 493 -7.00 -2.04 24.52
N LEU A 494 -7.38 -0.76 24.39
CA LEU A 494 -8.76 -0.31 24.38
C LEU A 494 -9.33 -0.47 22.98
N VAL A 495 -10.44 -1.20 22.84
CA VAL A 495 -11.05 -1.49 21.54
C VAL A 495 -12.48 -0.92 21.48
N VAL A 496 -12.77 -0.17 20.42
CA VAL A 496 -14.10 0.36 20.08
C VAL A 496 -14.62 -0.42 18.87
N PRO A 497 -15.71 -1.19 18.98
CA PRO A 497 -16.25 -1.95 17.86
C PRO A 497 -16.89 -1.02 16.81
N ALA A 498 -16.86 -1.42 15.54
CA ALA A 498 -17.67 -0.77 14.52
C ALA A 498 -19.15 -1.14 14.71
N VAL A 499 -20.02 -0.15 14.54
CA VAL A 499 -21.47 -0.27 14.71
C VAL A 499 -22.16 0.34 13.49
N PRO A 500 -23.26 -0.27 12.99
CA PRO A 500 -24.02 0.30 11.88
C PRO A 500 -24.54 1.69 12.21
N ASP A 501 -24.53 2.61 11.24
CA ASP A 501 -25.02 3.97 11.40
C ASP A 501 -26.57 3.99 11.41
N THR A 502 -27.15 3.68 12.57
CA THR A 502 -28.60 3.64 12.80
C THR A 502 -29.11 4.82 13.64
N GLY A 503 -28.31 5.88 13.80
CA GLY A 503 -28.64 7.04 14.65
C GLY A 503 -27.88 7.04 15.98
N GLU A 504 -28.58 7.35 17.09
CA GLU A 504 -27.94 7.41 18.42
C GLU A 504 -27.44 6.03 18.89
N LEU A 505 -26.13 5.91 19.08
CA LEU A 505 -25.42 4.77 19.65
C LEU A 505 -25.87 4.50 21.09
N ALA A 506 -26.35 3.28 21.34
CA ALA A 506 -26.56 2.78 22.69
C ALA A 506 -25.22 2.29 23.29
N PHE A 507 -24.90 2.64 24.55
CA PHE A 507 -23.65 2.16 25.17
C PHE A 507 -23.48 0.63 25.15
N ALA A 508 -24.59 -0.11 25.17
CA ALA A 508 -24.56 -1.57 25.07
C ALA A 508 -24.01 -2.09 23.73
N THR A 509 -24.17 -1.35 22.62
CA THR A 509 -23.61 -1.74 21.31
C THR A 509 -22.13 -1.42 21.17
N LEU A 510 -21.55 -0.68 22.13
CA LEU A 510 -20.13 -0.33 22.18
C LEU A 510 -19.31 -1.30 23.07
N MET A 511 -19.94 -2.35 23.57
CA MET A 511 -19.29 -3.42 24.34
C MET A 511 -18.65 -4.45 23.41
N LEU A 512 -17.48 -4.98 23.80
CA LEU A 512 -16.76 -5.97 23.00
C LEU A 512 -17.44 -7.34 23.05
N GLU A 513 -17.77 -7.88 21.88
CA GLU A 513 -18.24 -9.25 21.74
C GLU A 513 -17.14 -10.26 22.09
N ALA A 514 -17.54 -11.41 22.64
CA ALA A 514 -16.59 -12.45 23.06
C ALA A 514 -15.75 -13.02 21.90
N GLY A 515 -16.33 -13.11 20.70
CA GLY A 515 -15.65 -13.61 19.50
C GLY A 515 -14.53 -12.70 19.01
N MET A 516 -14.78 -11.38 18.95
CA MET A 516 -13.79 -10.37 18.60
C MET A 516 -12.63 -10.36 19.59
N ARG A 517 -12.96 -10.32 20.89
CA ARG A 517 -11.98 -10.36 21.99
C ARG A 517 -11.05 -11.57 21.90
N GLY A 518 -11.61 -12.78 21.74
CA GLY A 518 -10.81 -14.02 21.66
C GLY A 518 -9.86 -14.08 20.47
N ARG A 519 -10.19 -13.42 19.34
CA ARG A 519 -9.27 -13.29 18.19
C ARG A 519 -8.09 -12.38 18.51
N ILE A 520 -8.36 -11.20 19.07
CA ILE A 520 -7.32 -10.24 19.47
C ILE A 520 -6.39 -10.85 20.51
N GLU A 521 -6.94 -11.53 21.52
CA GLU A 521 -6.15 -12.22 22.57
C GLU A 521 -5.17 -13.23 21.99
N ARG A 522 -5.66 -14.11 21.11
CA ARG A 522 -4.83 -15.14 20.46
C ARG A 522 -3.75 -14.50 19.59
N HIS A 523 -4.14 -13.53 18.78
CA HIS A 523 -3.25 -12.89 17.81
C HIS A 523 -2.12 -12.12 18.51
N LEU A 524 -2.44 -11.33 19.54
CA LEU A 524 -1.45 -10.63 20.36
C LEU A 524 -0.65 -11.59 21.24
N GLY A 525 -1.25 -12.68 21.71
CA GLY A 525 -0.57 -13.67 22.57
C GLY A 525 0.61 -14.35 21.88
N GLU A 526 0.51 -14.59 20.57
CA GLU A 526 1.61 -15.14 19.76
C GLU A 526 2.73 -14.12 19.47
N ARG A 527 2.40 -12.83 19.50
CA ARG A 527 3.25 -11.73 18.99
C ARG A 527 3.79 -10.82 20.08
N ARG A 528 3.29 -10.91 21.30
CA ARG A 528 3.79 -10.13 22.44
C ARG A 528 5.22 -10.54 22.78
N CYS A 529 5.97 -9.59 23.31
CA CYS A 529 7.23 -9.90 23.96
C CYS A 529 6.99 -10.84 25.17
N VAL A 530 7.93 -11.75 25.38
CA VAL A 530 7.98 -12.59 26.60
C VAL A 530 8.04 -11.68 27.83
N GLY A 531 7.26 -12.02 28.86
CA GLY A 531 7.12 -11.19 30.07
C GLY A 531 6.15 -10.01 29.96
N ALA A 532 5.66 -9.66 28.76
CA ALA A 532 4.67 -8.59 28.62
C ALA A 532 3.27 -9.05 29.06
N LEU A 533 2.63 -8.28 29.95
CA LEU A 533 1.24 -8.46 30.34
C LEU A 533 0.36 -7.45 29.59
N VAL A 534 -0.59 -7.95 28.82
CA VAL A 534 -1.48 -7.16 27.96
C VAL A 534 -2.92 -7.40 28.37
N SER A 535 -3.69 -6.32 28.50
CA SER A 535 -5.12 -6.34 28.75
C SER A 535 -5.87 -5.92 27.50
N VAL A 536 -6.87 -6.69 27.06
CA VAL A 536 -7.77 -6.26 25.97
C VAL A 536 -9.15 -5.98 26.57
N GLU A 537 -9.61 -4.74 26.49
CA GLU A 537 -10.85 -4.31 27.17
C GLU A 537 -11.56 -3.19 26.39
N PRO A 538 -12.88 -2.98 26.59
CA PRO A 538 -13.54 -1.79 26.07
C PRO A 538 -13.08 -0.54 26.82
N PRO A 539 -13.07 0.65 26.19
CA PRO A 539 -12.84 1.88 26.92
C PRO A 539 -14.02 2.20 27.85
N PHE A 540 -13.73 3.00 28.89
CA PHE A 540 -14.77 3.56 29.72
C PHE A 540 -15.48 4.72 29.00
N TYR A 541 -16.77 4.58 28.74
CA TYR A 541 -17.59 5.63 28.15
C TYR A 541 -18.21 6.51 29.24
N GLN A 542 -17.93 7.81 29.19
CA GLN A 542 -18.51 8.80 30.10
C GLN A 542 -19.60 9.59 29.39
N GLY A 543 -20.84 9.45 29.84
CA GLY A 543 -21.93 10.34 29.44
C GLY A 543 -21.68 11.77 29.93
N VAL A 544 -21.92 12.77 29.07
CA VAL A 544 -21.79 14.19 29.41
C VAL A 544 -23.12 14.88 29.19
N THR A 545 -23.67 15.49 30.25
CA THR A 545 -24.88 16.30 30.15
C THR A 545 -24.52 17.75 29.90
N VAL A 546 -24.89 18.26 28.73
CA VAL A 546 -24.72 19.66 28.37
C VAL A 546 -26.01 20.44 28.65
N VAL A 547 -25.95 21.37 29.60
CA VAL A 547 -27.04 22.33 29.83
C VAL A 547 -26.64 23.67 29.22
N ALA A 548 -27.20 23.96 28.04
CA ALA A 548 -26.95 25.19 27.32
C ALA A 548 -28.24 26.02 27.20
N ARG A 549 -28.14 27.33 27.47
CA ARG A 549 -29.23 28.27 27.15
C ARG A 549 -28.95 28.88 25.78
N LEU A 550 -29.68 28.42 24.78
CA LEU A 550 -29.57 28.87 23.41
C LEU A 550 -30.63 29.95 23.13
N ARG A 551 -30.26 30.94 22.32
CA ARG A 551 -31.19 31.97 21.86
C ARG A 551 -31.44 31.79 20.37
N ALA A 552 -32.68 31.46 20.01
CA ALA A 552 -33.07 31.35 18.62
C ALA A 552 -33.05 32.70 17.91
N ARG A 553 -32.63 32.69 16.64
CA ARG A 553 -32.72 33.85 15.74
C ARG A 553 -34.13 33.98 15.16
N ARG A 554 -34.46 35.15 14.60
CA ARG A 554 -35.74 35.34 13.90
C ARG A 554 -35.83 34.30 12.77
N ARG A 555 -36.94 33.54 12.72
CA ARG A 555 -37.25 32.40 11.81
C ARG A 555 -36.80 30.99 12.24
N THR A 556 -36.16 30.78 13.38
CA THR A 556 -35.90 29.42 13.92
C THR A 556 -36.75 29.17 15.16
N THR A 557 -37.51 28.06 15.18
CA THR A 557 -38.27 27.68 16.39
C THR A 557 -37.33 27.11 17.46
N ALA A 558 -37.71 27.24 18.73
CA ALA A 558 -36.91 26.70 19.83
C ALA A 558 -36.71 25.17 19.72
N GLY A 559 -37.72 24.44 19.23
CA GLY A 559 -37.64 22.99 19.02
C GLY A 559 -36.62 22.59 17.96
N THR A 560 -36.64 23.23 16.79
CA THR A 560 -35.69 22.95 15.70
C THR A 560 -34.25 23.31 16.09
N LEU A 561 -34.07 24.41 16.83
CA LEU A 561 -32.74 24.78 17.34
C LEU A 561 -32.23 23.77 18.37
N GLY A 562 -33.11 23.31 19.27
CA GLY A 562 -32.77 22.28 20.26
C GLY A 562 -32.33 20.98 19.59
N ALA A 563 -33.11 20.47 18.64
CA ALA A 563 -32.78 19.23 17.93
C ALA A 563 -31.46 19.33 17.15
N ARG A 564 -31.23 20.44 16.43
CA ARG A 564 -29.95 20.67 15.70
C ARG A 564 -28.75 20.79 16.63
N ALA A 565 -28.90 21.49 17.76
CA ALA A 565 -27.82 21.62 18.72
C ALA A 565 -27.50 20.28 19.41
N SER A 566 -28.53 19.48 19.75
CA SER A 566 -28.33 18.14 20.29
C SER A 566 -27.63 17.23 19.28
N GLN A 567 -28.06 17.22 18.01
CA GLN A 567 -27.44 16.39 16.98
C GLN A 567 -25.99 16.81 16.70
N ALA A 568 -25.71 18.12 16.57
CA ALA A 568 -24.35 18.61 16.34
C ALA A 568 -23.41 18.21 17.48
N LEU A 569 -23.85 18.40 18.74
CA LEU A 569 -23.07 17.97 19.90
C LEU A 569 -22.90 16.45 19.94
N TYR A 570 -23.93 15.69 19.54
CA TYR A 570 -23.85 14.24 19.45
C TYR A 570 -22.82 13.79 18.42
N ASP A 571 -22.87 14.35 17.21
CA ASP A 571 -21.95 14.06 16.11
C ASP A 571 -20.52 14.45 16.48
N TYR A 572 -20.31 15.63 17.06
CA TYR A 572 -18.99 16.12 17.43
C TYR A 572 -18.35 15.34 18.59
N PHE A 573 -19.15 14.89 19.57
CA PHE A 573 -18.64 14.04 20.66
C PHE A 573 -18.76 12.54 20.38
N ASN A 574 -19.14 12.15 19.16
CA ASN A 574 -19.26 10.75 18.77
C ASN A 574 -17.89 10.04 18.90
N PRO A 575 -17.80 8.91 19.61
CA PRO A 575 -16.55 8.21 19.85
C PRO A 575 -15.98 7.51 18.60
N ILE A 576 -16.74 7.39 17.51
CA ILE A 576 -16.35 6.72 16.26
C ILE A 576 -16.11 7.72 15.14
N SER A 577 -17.05 8.65 14.92
CA SER A 577 -17.04 9.58 13.76
C SER A 577 -16.87 11.05 14.12
N GLY A 578 -16.83 11.38 15.42
CA GLY A 578 -16.73 12.76 15.91
C GLY A 578 -15.31 13.30 16.03
N GLY A 579 -15.14 14.29 16.91
CA GLY A 579 -13.86 14.94 17.18
C GLY A 579 -13.47 16.00 16.14
N PRO A 580 -12.37 16.73 16.38
CA PRO A 580 -11.94 17.81 15.49
C PRO A 580 -11.49 17.33 14.10
N ASP A 581 -10.98 16.10 14.04
CA ASP A 581 -10.38 15.52 12.83
C ASP A 581 -11.33 14.55 12.11
N GLY A 582 -12.51 14.26 12.69
CA GLY A 582 -13.52 13.35 12.11
C GLY A 582 -13.30 11.85 12.38
N ASP A 583 -12.25 11.48 13.11
CA ASP A 583 -11.88 10.08 13.40
C ASP A 583 -12.32 9.58 14.79
N GLY A 584 -13.37 10.20 15.36
CA GLY A 584 -13.91 9.92 16.69
C GLY A 584 -13.29 10.76 17.80
N TRP A 585 -14.08 11.10 18.82
CA TRP A 585 -13.61 11.90 19.97
C TRP A 585 -12.32 11.30 20.59
N PRO A 586 -11.22 12.07 20.76
CA PRO A 586 -9.94 11.51 21.20
C PRO A 586 -9.98 10.91 22.62
N PHE A 587 -9.36 9.74 22.80
CA PHE A 587 -9.26 9.06 24.10
C PHE A 587 -8.65 9.96 25.17
N GLY A 588 -9.29 10.04 26.34
CA GLY A 588 -8.80 10.79 27.48
C GLY A 588 -8.81 12.32 27.33
N ARG A 589 -9.20 12.87 26.17
CA ARG A 589 -9.27 14.32 25.96
C ARG A 589 -10.40 14.91 26.80
N PRO A 590 -10.13 15.93 27.64
CA PRO A 590 -11.18 16.59 28.41
C PRO A 590 -12.13 17.36 27.48
N VAL A 591 -13.43 17.21 27.70
CA VAL A 591 -14.45 18.05 27.06
C VAL A 591 -14.33 19.48 27.58
N GLN A 592 -13.99 20.42 26.69
CA GLN A 592 -13.85 21.83 27.05
C GLN A 592 -15.16 22.58 26.84
N SER A 593 -15.52 23.44 27.79
CA SER A 593 -16.73 24.28 27.70
C SER A 593 -16.71 25.22 26.48
N GLY A 594 -15.51 25.62 26.02
CA GLY A 594 -15.32 26.41 24.81
C GLY A 594 -15.68 25.67 23.52
N GLU A 595 -15.44 24.36 23.46
CA GLU A 595 -15.77 23.51 22.29
C GLU A 595 -17.26 23.19 22.27
N VAL A 596 -17.83 22.84 23.43
CA VAL A 596 -19.30 22.73 23.60
C VAL A 596 -19.98 24.02 23.19
N PHE A 597 -19.43 25.17 23.59
CA PHE A 597 -19.96 26.47 23.18
C PHE A 597 -19.74 26.72 21.69
N ALA A 598 -18.57 26.42 21.12
CA ALA A 598 -18.29 26.64 19.71
C ALA A 598 -19.19 25.81 18.81
N ASP A 599 -19.48 24.57 19.20
CA ASP A 599 -20.23 23.61 18.42
C ASP A 599 -21.76 23.82 18.58
N ALA A 600 -22.25 24.02 19.81
CA ALA A 600 -23.63 24.49 20.04
C ALA A 600 -23.86 25.90 19.47
N ALA A 601 -22.80 26.73 19.41
CA ALA A 601 -22.84 28.01 18.72
C ALA A 601 -22.84 27.81 17.21
N ALA A 602 -22.10 26.87 16.63
CA ALA A 602 -22.10 26.56 15.20
C ALA A 602 -23.50 26.11 14.76
N ALA A 603 -24.17 25.27 15.55
CA ALA A 603 -25.58 24.91 15.37
C ALA A 603 -26.55 26.14 15.42
N SER A 604 -26.12 27.27 16.01
CA SER A 604 -26.89 28.53 16.10
C SER A 604 -26.34 29.71 15.26
N ARG A 605 -25.21 29.53 14.56
CA ARG A 605 -24.43 30.60 13.90
C ARG A 605 -24.19 30.28 12.43
N GLY A 606 -25.02 30.87 11.57
CA GLY A 606 -24.61 32.06 10.80
C GLY A 606 -24.00 33.20 11.63
N ARG A 607 -22.90 32.94 12.35
CA ARG A 607 -21.87 33.87 12.86
C ARG A 607 -22.33 35.00 13.85
N ALA A 608 -21.78 34.91 15.08
CA ALA A 608 -21.82 35.75 16.30
C ALA A 608 -23.15 35.99 17.06
N GLY A 609 -23.15 35.63 18.34
CA GLY A 609 -24.19 35.89 19.36
C GLY A 609 -23.74 35.29 20.69
N GLY A 610 -23.56 36.13 21.71
CA GLY A 610 -23.05 35.74 23.02
C GLY A 610 -24.09 34.93 23.82
N GLY A 611 -23.64 33.82 24.41
CA GLY A 611 -24.40 33.01 25.37
C GLY A 611 -23.44 32.46 26.42
N ARG A 612 -23.97 32.06 27.58
CA ARG A 612 -23.19 31.37 28.63
C ARG A 612 -23.59 29.89 28.61
N ALA A 613 -22.62 29.01 28.41
CA ALA A 613 -22.77 27.56 28.57
C ALA A 613 -22.07 27.13 29.87
N SER A 614 -22.67 26.20 30.60
CA SER A 614 -22.04 25.59 31.78
C SER A 614 -22.13 24.08 31.64
N VAL A 615 -20.99 23.41 31.65
CA VAL A 615 -20.91 21.95 31.69
C VAL A 615 -20.94 21.53 33.15
N ARG A 616 -21.88 20.68 33.54
CA ARG A 616 -21.87 20.05 34.87
C ARG A 616 -21.48 18.58 34.69
N ARG A 617 -20.45 18.17 35.43
CA ARG A 617 -20.18 16.75 35.66
C ARG A 617 -21.04 16.31 36.85
N GLU A 618 -21.66 15.16 36.75
CA GLU A 618 -22.25 14.53 37.93
C GLU A 618 -21.13 13.76 38.65
N PRO A 619 -20.89 14.01 39.96
CA PRO A 619 -19.88 13.28 40.71
C PRO A 619 -20.50 12.07 41.39
N ASP A 620 -19.91 10.90 41.19
CA ASP A 620 -19.94 9.86 42.21
C ASP A 620 -18.66 9.96 43.06
N HIS A 621 -18.84 9.86 44.37
CA HIS A 621 -17.94 10.36 45.42
C HIS A 621 -16.52 9.74 45.44
N PRO A 622 -15.50 10.56 45.80
CA PRO A 622 -14.57 10.08 46.83
C PRO A 622 -14.20 11.17 47.87
N ARG A 623 -14.06 10.76 49.15
CA ARG A 623 -13.54 11.62 50.24
C ARG A 623 -12.15 11.17 50.69
N THR A 624 -11.35 12.20 50.90
CA THR A 624 -9.94 12.33 51.32
C THR A 624 -9.55 11.75 52.69
N ARG A 625 -8.26 11.42 52.90
CA ARG A 625 -7.47 11.94 54.07
C ARG A 625 -5.93 11.73 54.00
N ARG A 626 -5.25 12.76 54.54
CA ARG A 626 -3.84 13.03 54.97
C ARG A 626 -3.08 11.87 55.68
N ALA A 627 -1.77 11.85 55.96
CA ALA A 627 -0.53 12.64 55.71
C ALA A 627 0.68 11.82 56.27
N GLY A 628 1.93 12.15 55.88
CA GLY A 628 3.14 11.77 56.66
C GLY A 628 4.46 11.65 55.87
N ARG A 629 5.50 12.36 56.32
CA ARG A 629 6.95 12.28 55.96
C ARG A 629 7.71 12.06 57.30
N PRO A 630 9.05 11.82 57.40
CA PRO A 630 10.12 11.79 56.40
C PRO A 630 11.22 10.69 56.60
N ALA A 631 12.28 10.70 55.76
CA ALA A 631 13.73 10.57 56.06
C ALA A 631 14.56 9.67 55.10
N ARG A 632 15.72 10.20 54.69
CA ARG A 632 16.89 9.60 53.98
C ARG A 632 17.89 9.01 55.03
N PRO A 633 19.04 8.31 54.74
CA PRO A 633 19.93 8.41 53.57
C PRO A 633 20.76 7.13 53.18
N ALA A 634 21.79 7.34 52.31
CA ALA A 634 23.01 6.52 52.08
C ALA A 634 22.86 5.26 51.20
N ALA A 635 23.81 4.76 50.39
CA ALA A 635 25.17 5.13 49.93
C ALA A 635 25.53 4.11 48.80
N GLN A 636 26.09 4.54 47.67
CA GLN A 636 27.49 4.29 47.22
C GLN A 636 27.76 2.99 46.41
N ARG A 637 28.64 3.16 45.39
CA ARG A 637 29.47 2.22 44.59
C ARG A 637 28.83 1.66 43.30
N ALA A 638 29.36 1.82 42.08
CA ALA A 638 30.71 1.83 41.47
C ALA A 638 31.08 0.49 40.80
N GLY A 639 31.54 0.58 39.54
CA GLY A 639 32.26 -0.46 38.80
C GLY A 639 31.43 -1.14 37.71
N VAL A 640 31.94 -1.55 36.54
CA VAL A 640 33.26 -1.44 35.88
C VAL A 640 32.95 -1.66 34.39
N LEU A 641 33.47 -0.80 33.50
CA LEU A 641 33.49 -1.02 32.06
C LEU A 641 34.56 -2.08 31.74
N VAL A 642 34.18 -3.22 31.15
CA VAL A 642 35.12 -4.13 30.51
C VAL A 642 34.92 -4.08 28.99
N ARG A 643 36.07 -3.87 28.35
CA ARG A 643 36.37 -3.62 26.95
C ARG A 643 36.12 -4.87 26.10
N ALA A 644 35.56 -4.69 24.91
CA ALA A 644 35.48 -5.71 23.87
C ALA A 644 36.89 -6.10 23.35
N PRO A 645 37.17 -7.39 23.06
CA PRO A 645 38.27 -7.76 22.18
C PRO A 645 37.92 -7.44 20.72
N GLY A 646 38.94 -7.07 19.96
CA GLY A 646 38.86 -6.71 18.54
C GLY A 646 38.54 -7.88 17.59
N PRO A 647 38.68 -7.64 16.27
CA PRO A 647 37.99 -8.35 15.20
C PRO A 647 38.59 -9.74 14.90
N GLY A 648 37.70 -10.67 14.50
CA GLY A 648 38.02 -12.04 14.09
C GLY A 648 38.73 -12.19 12.74
N PRO A 649 39.15 -13.41 12.39
CA PRO A 649 40.21 -13.67 11.42
C PRO A 649 39.72 -13.72 9.96
N GLY A 650 40.28 -12.84 9.12
CA GLY A 650 40.24 -12.93 7.65
C GLY A 650 41.41 -13.75 7.10
N GLY A 651 41.45 -15.05 7.40
CA GLY A 651 42.41 -15.98 6.81
C GLY A 651 41.81 -16.67 5.58
N GLY A 652 42.22 -16.25 4.38
CA GLY A 652 41.72 -16.79 3.11
C GLY A 652 42.01 -18.28 2.93
N ARG A 653 40.95 -19.06 2.67
CA ARG A 653 41.06 -20.36 2.01
C ARG A 653 40.86 -20.13 0.51
N MET A 654 41.95 -20.31 -0.25
CA MET A 654 41.98 -20.25 -1.71
C MET A 654 41.01 -21.29 -2.29
N ARG A 655 40.09 -20.88 -3.17
CA ARG A 655 39.26 -21.83 -3.93
C ARG A 655 40.12 -22.36 -5.09
N THR A 656 40.81 -23.47 -4.82
CA THR A 656 41.67 -24.13 -5.81
C THR A 656 40.85 -24.90 -6.85
N GLY A 657 41.40 -25.07 -8.06
CA GLY A 657 40.78 -25.84 -9.13
C GLY A 657 40.42 -27.26 -8.69
N ILE A 658 39.32 -27.80 -9.22
CA ILE A 658 38.87 -29.17 -8.94
C ILE A 658 39.62 -30.10 -9.92
N PRO A 659 40.51 -30.99 -9.45
CA PRO A 659 41.26 -31.85 -10.34
C PRO A 659 40.33 -32.75 -11.17
N GLY A 660 40.50 -32.73 -12.49
CA GLY A 660 39.72 -33.55 -13.41
C GLY A 660 38.30 -33.05 -13.70
N LEU A 661 37.96 -31.81 -13.33
CA LEU A 661 36.70 -31.18 -13.72
C LEU A 661 36.70 -30.90 -15.23
N PRO A 662 35.80 -31.52 -16.02
CA PRO A 662 35.76 -31.28 -17.45
C PRO A 662 35.21 -29.89 -17.76
N SER A 663 35.82 -29.20 -18.73
CA SER A 663 35.24 -28.00 -19.33
C SER A 663 34.00 -28.42 -20.15
N PRO A 664 32.82 -27.79 -19.95
CA PRO A 664 31.63 -28.06 -20.76
C PRO A 664 31.81 -27.72 -22.25
N HIS A 665 32.81 -26.88 -22.52
CA HIS A 665 33.10 -26.32 -23.84
C HIS A 665 34.60 -26.41 -24.10
N PRO A 666 35.14 -27.61 -24.41
CA PRO A 666 36.57 -27.80 -24.63
C PRO A 666 37.06 -26.94 -25.79
N ILE A 667 38.09 -26.14 -25.57
CA ILE A 667 38.65 -25.22 -26.57
C ILE A 667 39.17 -26.02 -27.77
N GLY A 668 39.85 -27.14 -27.52
CA GLY A 668 40.46 -27.97 -28.56
C GLY A 668 39.47 -28.52 -29.59
N GLU A 669 38.24 -28.82 -29.18
CA GLU A 669 37.18 -29.35 -30.06
C GLU A 669 36.52 -28.25 -30.92
N GLN A 670 36.68 -26.98 -30.53
CA GLN A 670 36.10 -25.83 -31.24
C GLN A 670 37.06 -25.24 -32.28
N LEU A 671 38.30 -25.71 -32.30
CA LEU A 671 39.29 -25.25 -33.28
C LEU A 671 38.99 -25.79 -34.69
N PRO A 672 39.42 -25.09 -35.75
CA PRO A 672 39.35 -25.60 -37.11
C PRO A 672 39.97 -27.01 -37.22
N SER A 673 39.45 -27.84 -38.12
CA SER A 673 39.82 -29.26 -38.24
C SER A 673 41.32 -29.52 -38.35
N VAL A 674 42.08 -28.60 -38.96
CA VAL A 674 43.55 -28.67 -39.07
C VAL A 674 44.25 -28.71 -37.72
N TYR A 675 43.66 -28.13 -36.68
CA TYR A 675 44.20 -28.08 -35.31
C TYR A 675 43.51 -29.07 -34.36
N ALA A 676 42.30 -29.52 -34.70
CA ALA A 676 41.55 -30.48 -33.89
C ALA A 676 42.23 -31.87 -33.84
N GLU A 677 42.97 -32.24 -34.89
CA GLU A 677 43.69 -33.52 -34.98
C GLU A 677 45.12 -33.47 -34.41
N ASP A 678 45.64 -32.27 -34.07
CA ASP A 678 47.00 -32.09 -33.58
C ASP A 678 47.09 -32.34 -32.06
N ARG A 679 47.89 -33.35 -31.66
CA ARG A 679 48.01 -33.76 -30.25
C ARG A 679 48.61 -32.68 -29.35
N PHE A 680 49.56 -31.90 -29.85
CA PHE A 680 50.17 -30.83 -29.08
C PHE A 680 49.14 -29.74 -28.79
N VAL A 681 48.40 -29.34 -29.82
CA VAL A 681 47.34 -28.33 -29.67
C VAL A 681 46.28 -28.81 -28.70
N GLN A 682 45.83 -30.06 -28.79
CA GLN A 682 44.85 -30.63 -27.85
C GLN A 682 45.37 -30.68 -26.41
N GLY A 683 46.64 -31.06 -26.21
CA GLY A 683 47.28 -31.06 -24.89
C GLY A 683 47.39 -29.66 -24.29
N PHE A 684 47.73 -28.67 -25.12
CA PHE A 684 47.87 -27.27 -24.73
C PHE A 684 46.52 -26.66 -24.38
N THR A 685 45.51 -26.82 -25.24
CA THR A 685 44.16 -26.29 -24.98
C THR A 685 43.48 -27.02 -23.82
N GLY A 686 43.70 -28.33 -23.66
CA GLY A 686 43.16 -29.09 -22.54
C GLY A 686 43.69 -28.61 -21.18
N ALA A 687 44.95 -28.18 -21.13
CA ALA A 687 45.51 -27.55 -19.93
C ALA A 687 44.84 -26.19 -19.61
N LEU A 688 44.52 -25.39 -20.62
CA LEU A 688 43.76 -24.14 -20.43
C LEU A 688 42.31 -24.40 -20.00
N ASP A 689 41.68 -25.44 -20.56
CA ASP A 689 40.34 -25.90 -20.17
C ASP A 689 40.28 -26.31 -18.69
N GLU A 690 41.31 -26.99 -18.17
CA GLU A 690 41.42 -27.32 -16.73
C GLU A 690 41.43 -26.05 -15.84
N VAL A 691 42.07 -24.96 -16.30
CA VAL A 691 42.09 -23.66 -15.59
C VAL A 691 40.74 -22.96 -15.66
N LEU A 692 40.04 -23.07 -16.79
CA LEU A 692 38.78 -22.39 -17.09
C LEU A 692 37.56 -23.09 -16.48
N ALA A 693 37.58 -24.42 -16.38
CA ALA A 693 36.44 -25.23 -15.95
C ALA A 693 35.82 -24.79 -14.60
N PRO A 694 36.60 -24.44 -13.55
CA PRO A 694 36.03 -23.94 -12.29
C PRO A 694 35.29 -22.60 -12.45
N VAL A 695 35.74 -21.73 -13.36
CA VAL A 695 35.11 -20.43 -13.64
C VAL A 695 33.76 -20.63 -14.31
N ILE A 696 33.73 -21.48 -15.35
CA ILE A 696 32.49 -21.83 -16.07
C ILE A 696 31.52 -22.53 -15.11
N SER A 697 32.00 -23.50 -14.32
CA SER A 697 31.16 -24.19 -13.35
C SER A 697 30.58 -23.25 -12.29
N THR A 698 31.33 -22.21 -11.88
CA THR A 698 30.82 -21.20 -10.93
C THR A 698 29.77 -20.31 -11.57
N LEU A 699 29.95 -19.92 -12.84
CA LEU A 699 28.95 -19.18 -13.61
C LEU A 699 27.66 -19.99 -13.79
N ASP A 700 27.76 -21.24 -14.22
CA ASP A 700 26.62 -22.10 -14.52
C ASP A 700 25.83 -22.50 -13.27
N ASN A 701 26.52 -22.63 -12.12
CA ASN A 701 25.91 -23.07 -10.86
C ASN A 701 25.76 -21.93 -9.84
N PHE A 702 25.83 -20.67 -10.27
CA PHE A 702 25.77 -19.52 -9.36
C PHE A 702 24.53 -19.52 -8.47
N SER A 703 23.37 -19.95 -8.98
CA SER A 703 22.14 -20.06 -8.19
C SER A 703 22.28 -20.97 -6.97
N GLY A 704 23.15 -22.00 -7.05
CA GLY A 704 23.46 -22.88 -5.93
C GLY A 704 24.25 -22.20 -4.81
N TYR A 705 24.99 -21.13 -5.10
CA TYR A 705 25.64 -20.33 -4.05
C TYR A 705 24.63 -19.53 -3.23
N LEU A 706 23.46 -19.24 -3.77
CA LEU A 706 22.40 -18.47 -3.10
C LEU A 706 21.44 -19.34 -2.29
N ASP A 707 21.42 -20.65 -2.53
CA ASP A 707 20.62 -21.61 -1.78
C ASP A 707 21.44 -22.14 -0.59
N PRO A 708 21.05 -21.83 0.67
CA PRO A 708 21.76 -22.33 1.84
C PRO A 708 21.83 -23.86 1.89
N GLY A 709 20.98 -24.61 1.19
CA GLY A 709 21.03 -26.07 1.12
C GLY A 709 22.20 -26.63 0.32
N VAL A 710 22.69 -25.90 -0.69
CA VAL A 710 23.72 -26.38 -1.63
C VAL A 710 24.96 -25.47 -1.72
N ALA A 711 24.91 -24.26 -1.18
CA ALA A 711 26.03 -23.31 -1.18
C ALA A 711 27.28 -23.87 -0.45
N PRO A 712 28.51 -23.55 -0.88
CA PRO A 712 29.71 -23.94 -0.13
C PRO A 712 29.73 -23.40 1.31
N ALA A 713 30.35 -24.12 2.25
CA ALA A 713 30.25 -23.83 3.69
C ALA A 713 30.78 -22.44 4.08
N ASP A 714 31.84 -21.97 3.43
CA ASP A 714 32.37 -20.61 3.53
C ASP A 714 31.35 -19.57 3.06
N PHE A 715 30.64 -19.84 1.97
CA PHE A 715 29.61 -18.96 1.43
C PHE A 715 28.34 -18.95 2.30
N VAL A 716 27.97 -20.08 2.91
CA VAL A 716 26.89 -20.15 3.92
C VAL A 716 27.23 -19.25 5.13
N GLY A 717 28.50 -19.23 5.55
CA GLY A 717 28.98 -18.31 6.59
C GLY A 717 28.84 -16.83 6.19
N TRP A 718 29.04 -16.50 4.91
CA TRP A 718 28.78 -15.17 4.40
C TRP A 718 27.26 -14.85 4.35
N LEU A 719 26.42 -15.78 3.88
CA LEU A 719 24.96 -15.62 3.89
C LEU A 719 24.41 -15.39 5.30
N ALA A 720 25.00 -16.02 6.31
CA ALA A 720 24.66 -15.81 7.72
C ALA A 720 24.82 -14.34 8.17
N HIS A 721 25.84 -13.63 7.67
CA HIS A 721 26.01 -12.20 7.96
C HIS A 721 24.91 -11.35 7.34
N TRP A 722 24.46 -11.69 6.13
CA TRP A 722 23.35 -10.99 5.45
C TRP A 722 22.06 -11.05 6.22
N VAL A 723 21.80 -12.21 6.82
CA VAL A 723 20.62 -12.41 7.65
C VAL A 723 20.86 -12.05 9.11
N ALA A 724 21.94 -11.34 9.43
CA ALA A 724 22.31 -10.90 10.78
C ALA A 724 22.41 -12.03 11.83
N LEU A 725 22.77 -13.24 11.38
CA LEU A 725 23.07 -14.38 12.24
C LEU A 725 24.55 -14.32 12.67
N GLY A 726 24.81 -14.34 13.98
CA GLY A 726 26.19 -14.49 14.47
C GLY A 726 26.69 -15.89 14.17
N VAL A 727 27.76 -16.01 13.38
CA VAL A 727 28.37 -17.31 13.03
C VAL A 727 29.35 -17.72 14.12
N ASP A 728 29.27 -18.98 14.54
CA ASP A 728 30.21 -19.58 15.47
C ASP A 728 30.92 -20.77 14.81
N GLU A 729 32.23 -20.85 14.95
CA GLU A 729 33.10 -21.86 14.33
C GLU A 729 32.81 -23.30 14.79
N SER A 730 32.11 -23.46 15.92
CA SER A 730 31.74 -24.78 16.46
C SER A 730 30.46 -25.39 15.87
N TRP A 731 29.72 -24.65 15.04
CA TRP A 731 28.48 -25.16 14.43
C TRP A 731 28.74 -26.14 13.30
N HIS A 732 27.94 -27.21 13.25
CA HIS A 732 27.94 -28.09 12.10
C HIS A 732 27.41 -27.32 10.86
N PRO A 733 27.98 -27.51 9.67
CA PRO A 733 27.52 -26.82 8.45
C PRO A 733 26.02 -26.93 8.23
N ASP A 734 25.43 -28.12 8.44
CA ASP A 734 23.98 -28.34 8.25
C ASP A 734 23.12 -27.53 9.22
N GLN A 735 23.58 -27.31 10.46
CA GLN A 735 22.88 -26.47 11.42
C GLN A 735 22.93 -24.99 10.99
N LEU A 736 24.10 -24.52 10.53
CA LEU A 736 24.25 -23.17 10.00
C LEU A 736 23.34 -22.96 8.78
N ARG A 737 23.28 -23.93 7.85
CA ARG A 737 22.38 -23.88 6.69
C ARG A 737 20.91 -23.73 7.11
N GLN A 738 20.43 -24.57 8.04
CA GLN A 738 19.06 -24.49 8.55
C GLN A 738 18.77 -23.15 9.23
N LEU A 739 19.72 -22.63 10.03
CA LEU A 739 19.60 -21.34 10.69
C LEU A 739 19.58 -20.19 9.67
N VAL A 740 20.41 -20.21 8.64
CA VAL A 740 20.40 -19.21 7.55
C VAL A 740 19.07 -19.25 6.80
N THR A 741 18.58 -20.43 6.44
CA THR A 741 17.29 -20.61 5.76
C THR A 741 16.12 -20.06 6.58
N ARG A 742 16.11 -20.30 7.90
CA ARG A 742 15.01 -19.91 8.80
C ARG A 742 15.23 -18.55 9.47
N SER A 743 16.39 -17.92 9.23
CA SER A 743 16.86 -16.73 9.93
C SER A 743 15.87 -15.57 9.83
N VAL A 744 15.28 -15.31 8.68
CA VAL A 744 14.37 -14.18 8.46
C VAL A 744 13.10 -14.33 9.31
N GLU A 745 12.55 -15.55 9.40
CA GLU A 745 11.40 -15.86 10.27
C GLU A 745 11.79 -15.78 11.76
N LEU A 746 12.92 -16.35 12.13
CA LEU A 746 13.41 -16.33 13.52
C LEU A 746 13.69 -14.89 13.99
N HIS A 747 14.22 -14.06 13.10
CA HIS A 747 14.39 -12.64 13.36
C HIS A 747 13.02 -12.01 13.63
N ARG A 748 12.03 -12.22 12.76
CA ARG A 748 10.66 -11.71 12.94
C ARG A 748 10.08 -12.05 14.32
N TRP A 749 10.31 -13.25 14.82
CA TRP A 749 9.76 -13.69 16.11
C TRP A 749 10.69 -13.51 17.32
N ARG A 750 11.89 -12.93 17.16
CA ARG A 750 12.82 -12.74 18.29
C ARG A 750 12.13 -11.98 19.43
N GLY A 751 12.28 -12.47 20.66
CA GLY A 751 11.65 -11.88 21.85
C GLY A 751 10.23 -12.35 22.11
N THR A 752 9.62 -13.16 21.23
CA THR A 752 8.32 -13.81 21.47
C THR A 752 8.49 -15.26 21.89
N ARG A 753 7.43 -15.85 22.47
CA ARG A 753 7.42 -17.27 22.86
C ARG A 753 7.66 -18.17 21.64
N ARG A 754 6.97 -17.91 20.53
CA ARG A 754 7.10 -18.66 19.28
C ARG A 754 8.54 -18.64 18.75
N GLY A 755 9.15 -17.45 18.69
CA GLY A 755 10.52 -17.31 18.21
C GLY A 755 11.53 -18.04 19.10
N LEU A 756 11.35 -17.97 20.42
CA LEU A 756 12.22 -18.65 21.36
C LEU A 756 12.11 -20.17 21.25
N THR A 757 10.89 -20.71 21.16
CA THR A 757 10.64 -22.15 20.96
C THR A 757 11.31 -22.65 19.69
N GLU A 758 11.07 -22.01 18.55
CA GLU A 758 11.63 -22.44 17.27
C GLU A 758 13.16 -22.28 17.21
N HIS A 759 13.71 -21.20 17.76
CA HIS A 759 15.15 -20.98 17.79
C HIS A 759 15.87 -22.04 18.63
N VAL A 760 15.36 -22.33 19.83
CA VAL A 760 15.93 -23.36 20.72
C VAL A 760 15.76 -24.76 20.14
N ARG A 761 14.62 -25.04 19.49
CA ARG A 761 14.37 -26.32 18.82
C ARG A 761 15.38 -26.57 17.69
N LEU A 762 15.69 -25.57 16.88
CA LEU A 762 16.67 -25.68 15.80
C LEU A 762 18.10 -25.90 16.33
N LEU A 763 18.45 -25.28 17.45
CA LEU A 763 19.78 -25.42 18.07
C LEU A 763 19.98 -26.79 18.75
N THR A 764 18.92 -27.33 19.35
CA THR A 764 19.02 -28.52 20.22
C THR A 764 18.47 -29.80 19.58
N GLY A 765 17.62 -29.69 18.55
CA GLY A 765 16.86 -30.80 17.97
C GLY A 765 15.80 -31.39 18.91
N GLY A 766 15.65 -30.87 20.13
CA GLY A 766 14.78 -31.39 21.18
C GLY A 766 13.37 -30.79 21.19
N ALA A 767 12.50 -31.35 22.04
CA ALA A 767 11.18 -30.78 22.30
C ALA A 767 11.31 -29.61 23.30
N VAL A 768 10.73 -28.46 22.96
CA VAL A 768 10.91 -27.21 23.72
C VAL A 768 9.58 -26.72 24.29
N GLU A 769 9.55 -26.45 25.59
CA GLU A 769 8.44 -25.83 26.30
C GLU A 769 8.89 -24.48 26.86
N VAL A 770 8.13 -23.42 26.59
CA VAL A 770 8.42 -22.06 27.06
C VAL A 770 7.25 -21.53 27.88
N THR A 771 7.53 -21.19 29.14
CA THR A 771 6.57 -20.57 30.07
C THR A 771 7.10 -19.21 30.51
N ASP A 772 6.23 -18.22 30.66
CA ASP A 772 6.63 -16.87 31.04
C ASP A 772 5.58 -16.17 31.90
N SER A 773 6.03 -15.14 32.63
CA SER A 773 5.21 -14.26 33.47
C SER A 773 4.15 -13.43 32.73
N GLY A 774 4.32 -13.20 31.44
CA GLY A 774 3.43 -12.37 30.65
C GLY A 774 2.16 -13.10 30.24
N GLY A 775 1.24 -12.37 29.60
CA GLY A 775 -0.02 -12.93 29.14
C GLY A 775 -0.84 -11.92 28.37
N VAL A 776 -1.86 -12.41 27.67
CA VAL A 776 -2.95 -11.56 27.22
C VAL A 776 -4.18 -11.97 28.03
N VAL A 777 -4.76 -11.01 28.73
CA VAL A 777 -5.97 -11.20 29.52
C VAL A 777 -7.00 -10.25 28.94
N ALA A 778 -8.20 -10.72 28.65
CA ALA A 778 -9.27 -9.81 28.30
C ALA A 778 -10.35 -9.78 29.36
N ASP A 779 -10.80 -8.57 29.65
CA ASP A 779 -11.84 -8.31 30.63
C ASP A 779 -13.00 -7.57 29.94
N PRO A 780 -14.25 -8.03 30.10
CA PRO A 780 -15.41 -7.27 29.62
C PRO A 780 -15.58 -5.92 30.33
N GLN A 781 -15.04 -5.76 31.54
CA GLN A 781 -15.22 -4.57 32.34
C GLN A 781 -14.06 -3.57 32.10
N PRO A 782 -14.35 -2.34 31.66
CA PRO A 782 -13.34 -1.29 31.55
C PRO A 782 -12.64 -1.05 32.89
N GLY A 783 -11.31 -1.01 32.87
CA GLY A 783 -10.54 -0.65 34.07
C GLY A 783 -10.37 -1.80 35.05
N ALA A 784 -10.61 -3.05 34.63
CA ALA A 784 -10.46 -4.21 35.49
C ALA A 784 -9.06 -4.25 36.15
N PRO A 785 -8.95 -4.67 37.42
CA PRO A 785 -7.67 -4.77 38.10
C PRO A 785 -6.82 -5.82 37.41
N LEU A 786 -5.64 -5.42 36.95
CA LEU A 786 -4.67 -6.36 36.39
C LEU A 786 -3.95 -7.08 37.51
N PRO A 787 -3.64 -8.37 37.35
CA PRO A 787 -2.77 -9.07 38.29
C PRO A 787 -1.43 -8.32 38.37
N ASP A 788 -0.85 -8.25 39.57
CA ASP A 788 0.50 -7.72 39.74
C ASP A 788 1.46 -8.61 38.91
N PRO A 789 2.08 -8.07 37.84
CA PRO A 789 2.89 -8.90 36.96
C PRO A 789 4.17 -9.37 37.65
N GLY A 790 4.57 -8.76 38.78
CA GLY A 790 5.86 -9.00 39.40
C GLY A 790 7.04 -8.70 38.44
N PRO A 791 8.28 -9.09 38.80
CA PRO A 791 9.40 -8.98 37.90
C PRO A 791 9.26 -9.97 36.74
N PRO A 792 9.44 -9.54 35.48
CA PRO A 792 9.20 -10.40 34.32
C PRO A 792 10.25 -11.51 34.24
N TRP A 793 9.78 -12.72 33.99
CA TRP A 793 10.59 -13.92 33.88
C TRP A 793 10.12 -14.85 32.75
N VAL A 794 11.02 -15.72 32.31
CA VAL A 794 10.80 -16.82 31.36
C VAL A 794 11.56 -18.07 31.79
N GLN A 795 10.92 -19.23 31.62
CA GLN A 795 11.51 -20.54 31.79
C GLN A 795 11.44 -21.30 30.47
N VAL A 796 12.58 -21.83 30.03
CA VAL A 796 12.72 -22.65 28.83
C VAL A 796 13.13 -24.05 29.25
N ARG A 797 12.27 -25.04 28.97
CA ARG A 797 12.55 -26.46 29.19
C ARG A 797 12.81 -27.13 27.85
N VAL A 798 13.95 -27.81 27.74
CA VAL A 798 14.35 -28.53 26.54
C VAL A 798 14.51 -30.00 26.89
N ARG A 799 13.78 -30.87 26.20
CA ARG A 799 13.91 -32.33 26.30
C ARG A 799 14.71 -32.86 25.12
N VAL A 800 15.85 -33.49 25.41
CA VAL A 800 16.74 -34.08 24.40
C VAL A 800 17.08 -35.54 24.77
N PRO A 801 17.39 -36.41 23.78
CA PRO A 801 17.77 -37.80 24.04
C PRO A 801 19.05 -37.96 24.87
N ASP A 802 19.97 -36.99 24.80
CA ASP A 802 21.24 -36.99 25.54
C ASP A 802 21.55 -35.56 26.04
N PRO A 803 21.20 -35.22 27.29
CA PRO A 803 21.46 -33.91 27.86
C PRO A 803 22.94 -33.51 27.91
N ALA A 804 23.86 -34.49 27.95
CA ALA A 804 25.30 -34.22 28.06
C ALA A 804 25.88 -33.61 26.78
N ARG A 805 25.19 -33.72 25.64
CA ARG A 805 25.60 -33.13 24.36
C ARG A 805 25.22 -31.67 24.20
N VAL A 806 24.37 -31.13 25.08
CA VAL A 806 23.90 -29.74 25.00
C VAL A 806 24.77 -28.85 25.90
N ASP A 807 25.46 -27.87 25.31
CA ASP A 807 26.13 -26.83 26.08
C ASP A 807 25.09 -25.88 26.70
N VAL A 808 24.74 -26.15 27.96
CA VAL A 808 23.74 -25.39 28.72
C VAL A 808 24.14 -23.92 28.87
N ARG A 809 25.43 -23.60 29.03
CA ARG A 809 25.88 -22.21 29.20
C ARG A 809 25.62 -21.42 27.94
N ARG A 810 25.94 -22.01 26.79
CA ARG A 810 25.75 -21.39 25.48
C ARG A 810 24.28 -21.29 25.08
N LEU A 811 23.50 -22.33 25.35
CA LEU A 811 22.06 -22.29 25.16
C LEU A 811 21.45 -21.17 26.02
N THR A 812 21.89 -21.04 27.27
CA THR A 812 21.44 -19.96 28.17
C THR A 812 21.81 -18.59 27.61
N ALA A 813 23.05 -18.38 27.15
CA ALA A 813 23.45 -17.11 26.53
C ALA A 813 22.60 -16.77 25.30
N THR A 814 22.31 -17.77 24.46
CA THR A 814 21.47 -17.60 23.27
C THR A 814 20.02 -17.23 23.63
N VAL A 815 19.45 -17.87 24.66
CA VAL A 815 18.12 -17.54 25.18
C VAL A 815 18.12 -16.12 25.77
N VAL A 816 19.15 -15.73 26.52
CA VAL A 816 19.29 -14.37 27.08
C VAL A 816 19.35 -13.32 25.97
N ASP A 817 20.09 -13.56 24.89
CA ASP A 817 20.14 -12.66 23.75
C ASP A 817 18.81 -12.60 22.98
N ALA A 818 18.01 -13.66 23.04
CA ALA A 818 16.75 -13.75 22.32
C ALA A 818 15.57 -13.09 23.05
N VAL A 819 15.66 -12.81 24.35
CA VAL A 819 14.56 -12.23 25.16
C VAL A 819 14.81 -10.74 25.47
N PRO A 820 13.78 -9.96 25.89
CA PRO A 820 14.00 -8.59 26.33
C PRO A 820 14.98 -8.53 27.51
N ALA A 821 15.92 -7.58 27.48
CA ALA A 821 17.07 -7.52 28.39
C ALA A 821 16.73 -7.42 29.89
N HIS A 822 15.49 -7.05 30.23
CA HIS A 822 15.02 -6.92 31.61
C HIS A 822 14.29 -8.18 32.12
N VAL A 823 14.12 -9.21 31.29
CA VAL A 823 13.44 -10.46 31.63
C VAL A 823 14.42 -11.45 32.25
N ARG A 824 14.08 -12.01 33.40
CA ARG A 824 14.88 -13.06 34.05
C ARG A 824 14.71 -14.39 33.32
N VAL A 825 15.82 -15.02 32.94
CA VAL A 825 15.84 -16.29 32.20
C VAL A 825 16.21 -17.47 33.10
N THR A 826 15.47 -18.57 32.97
CA THR A 826 15.83 -19.89 33.50
C THR A 826 15.80 -20.90 32.36
N VAL A 827 16.87 -21.69 32.18
CA VAL A 827 16.93 -22.76 31.17
C VAL A 827 17.16 -24.10 31.87
N GLU A 828 16.31 -25.07 31.56
CA GLU A 828 16.39 -26.44 32.07
C GLU A 828 16.52 -27.41 30.89
N VAL A 829 17.56 -28.24 30.89
CA VAL A 829 17.72 -29.33 29.92
C VAL A 829 17.41 -30.64 30.64
N LEU A 830 16.45 -31.39 30.11
CA LEU A 830 15.91 -32.61 30.68
C LEU A 830 16.14 -33.78 29.73
N GLU A 831 16.29 -34.98 30.29
CA GLU A 831 16.28 -36.22 29.52
C GLU A 831 14.85 -36.47 28.98
N GLY A 832 14.77 -36.73 27.68
CA GLY A 832 13.54 -36.71 26.87
C GLY A 832 12.86 -38.07 26.71
#